data_AF-A0A8J8DA03-F1
#
_entry.id   AF-A0A8J8DA03-F1
#
_cell.length_a   1.000
_cell.length_b   1.000
_cell.length_c   1.000
_cell.angle_alpha   90.00
_cell.angle_beta   90.00
_cell.angle_gamma   90.00
#
_symmetry.space_group_name_H-M   'P 1'
#
loop_
_entity.id
_entity.type
_entity.pdbx_description
1 polymer ?
#
loop_
_entity_poly.entity_id
_entity_poly.type
_entity_poly.pdbx_seq_one_letter_code
_entity_poly.pdbx_strand_id
1 'polypeptide(L)'
;MRWDPSIILLAPDDFLVEGLAELLRKAGYAEVGREYKKKGDARLITVIGERENPFQGPERLAVSLLRGKARSEWLKSVLKKYGRAILIVLGGDWPGLEQEGVKVLGPEWLAEAFNRYSIEPPRTLLEKLIGEEESREGVEFREFVLDGPLVEPLDTKNLVEEARKVAAYKYGVSPEASKVKALRLKLRPVYIVSWSRESDSGKALVDGDRVVMKAEGELKGLAMKVLLEDVATVQATEVEIKEAPGPERFVIEEAVRKEWLDLKVVQTRKAYVPEGAELVFEAGRNEIRVHFDFNEGRVWAEAEPLPDEVLLELAGKAVFDATGEEPNVIEATKRSRFTVLRGKTRRYLFEVEINSYSGEVKRVSPVLSEEAVLEILLGKYPDGRIIGIERKPERIVVDLIAEGSVKVLSLEPRTGEVLEERSLSSPVEVLRKALGSVPALDSLELKSCRVTNHQIVRAEFEGRGIKASITYDGSSGEIIEKNVTIERDLAVELALERYPGFKAVFVEESGEGFSITLENERQVVRLLVSREGNLEEMDRFVKGSVVEEIALERIADVEPNPSVEGLRLSDHWEVEFTGSKTFGKLVIHRKTGEVLSFEYQYIESAIAKAFERFVGENYGDSVSIEWVAHNIEEGYASIKGVGGKGTYFAKFNTLTGELLEHDFVPAGGLTSKLRLAQVEGKYTVK
;
A
#
# COMPACT_ATOMS: atom_id res chain seq x y z
N MET A 1 -37.28 15.70 13.88
CA MET A 1 -36.11 16.49 14.31
C MET A 1 -35.72 16.07 15.71
N ARG A 2 -34.43 16.18 16.05
CA ARG A 2 -33.92 16.00 17.42
C ARG A 2 -34.10 17.30 18.20
N TRP A 3 -34.11 17.25 19.53
CA TRP A 3 -34.03 18.47 20.34
C TRP A 3 -32.72 19.19 20.08
N ASP A 4 -32.75 20.50 19.92
CA ASP A 4 -31.57 21.36 19.98
C ASP A 4 -31.80 22.47 21.03
N PRO A 5 -30.75 23.20 21.43
CA PRO A 5 -30.86 24.22 22.47
C PRO A 5 -31.90 25.30 22.14
N SER A 6 -32.05 25.68 20.87
CA SER A 6 -33.02 26.68 20.41
C SER A 6 -34.46 26.18 20.58
N ILE A 7 -34.72 24.91 20.27
CA ILE A 7 -36.03 24.26 20.50
C ILE A 7 -36.36 24.24 22.00
N ILE A 8 -35.37 23.93 22.86
CA ILE A 8 -35.56 23.93 24.32
C ILE A 8 -35.92 25.33 24.82
N LEU A 9 -35.25 26.38 24.32
CA LEU A 9 -35.52 27.75 24.73
C LEU A 9 -36.93 28.20 24.36
N LEU A 10 -37.48 27.73 23.24
CA LEU A 10 -38.81 28.09 22.74
C LEU A 10 -39.94 27.19 23.25
N ALA A 11 -39.63 26.03 23.80
CA ALA A 11 -40.63 25.09 24.29
C ALA A 11 -41.41 25.62 25.52
N PRO A 12 -42.76 25.51 25.55
CA PRO A 12 -43.55 25.82 26.72
C PRO A 12 -43.08 25.06 27.96
N ASP A 13 -43.17 25.72 29.11
CA ASP A 13 -42.74 25.17 30.40
C ASP A 13 -43.38 23.81 30.69
N ASP A 14 -44.67 23.65 30.39
CA ASP A 14 -45.40 22.41 30.63
C ASP A 14 -44.80 21.21 29.86
N PHE A 15 -44.38 21.42 28.61
CA PHE A 15 -43.75 20.35 27.82
C PHE A 15 -42.37 19.96 28.36
N LEU A 16 -41.58 20.96 28.76
CA LEU A 16 -40.26 20.70 29.33
C LEU A 16 -40.39 19.98 30.67
N VAL A 17 -41.39 20.34 31.48
CA VAL A 17 -41.68 19.69 32.78
C VAL A 17 -42.09 18.22 32.60
N GLU A 18 -42.96 17.92 31.63
CA GLU A 18 -43.29 16.52 31.30
C GLU A 18 -42.07 15.75 30.77
N GLY A 19 -41.24 16.39 29.94
CA GLY A 19 -39.98 15.81 29.48
C GLY A 19 -39.02 15.51 30.62
N LEU A 20 -38.92 16.40 31.63
CA LEU A 20 -38.10 16.17 32.83
C LEU A 20 -38.63 15.02 33.69
N ALA A 21 -39.95 14.89 33.83
CA ALA A 21 -40.57 13.77 34.52
C ALA A 21 -40.28 12.43 33.82
N GLU A 22 -40.39 12.41 32.48
CA GLU A 22 -40.05 11.23 31.68
C GLU A 22 -38.55 10.91 31.74
N LEU A 23 -37.69 11.93 31.75
CA LEU A 23 -36.24 11.77 31.91
C LEU A 23 -35.90 11.11 33.25
N LEU A 24 -36.52 11.57 34.34
CA LEU A 24 -36.37 10.96 35.67
C LEU A 24 -36.86 9.50 35.69
N ARG A 25 -38.01 9.23 35.08
CA ARG A 25 -38.57 7.88 34.94
C ARG A 25 -37.62 6.94 34.21
N LYS A 26 -37.07 7.37 33.07
CA LYS A 26 -36.10 6.59 32.30
C LYS A 26 -34.75 6.45 33.02
N ALA A 27 -34.41 7.37 33.92
CA ALA A 27 -33.26 7.25 34.82
C ALA A 27 -33.52 6.37 36.06
N GLY A 28 -34.72 5.76 36.17
CA GLY A 28 -35.10 4.84 37.24
C GLY A 28 -35.64 5.52 38.50
N TYR A 29 -36.02 6.80 38.44
CA TYR A 29 -36.70 7.51 39.54
C TYR A 29 -38.21 7.51 39.34
N ALA A 30 -38.97 7.27 40.40
CA ALA A 30 -40.40 7.51 40.45
C ALA A 30 -40.66 8.99 40.76
N GLU A 31 -41.51 9.65 39.97
CA GLU A 31 -41.90 11.03 40.25
C GLU A 31 -42.76 11.09 41.53
N VAL A 32 -42.33 11.87 42.52
CA VAL A 32 -43.03 12.02 43.81
C VAL A 32 -43.62 13.41 44.02
N GLY A 33 -43.33 14.37 43.15
CA GLY A 33 -43.99 15.68 43.17
C GLY A 33 -43.36 16.73 42.27
N ARG A 34 -44.13 17.81 42.06
CA ARG A 34 -43.72 19.01 41.34
C ARG A 34 -43.94 20.25 42.20
N GLU A 35 -43.02 21.20 42.12
CA GLU A 35 -43.13 22.50 42.79
C GLU A 35 -42.96 23.65 41.81
N TYR A 36 -43.78 24.68 41.96
CA TYR A 36 -43.76 25.86 41.12
C TYR A 36 -43.52 27.08 42.01
N LYS A 37 -42.45 27.84 41.74
CA LYS A 37 -42.13 29.07 42.48
C LYS A 37 -41.89 30.22 41.52
N LYS A 38 -42.41 31.39 41.87
CA LYS A 38 -42.23 32.63 41.11
C LYS A 38 -41.71 33.73 42.04
N LYS A 39 -40.72 34.50 41.59
CA LYS A 39 -40.24 35.70 42.28
C LYS A 39 -39.80 36.75 41.27
N GLY A 40 -40.56 37.84 41.15
CA GLY A 40 -40.40 38.79 40.05
C GLY A 40 -40.65 38.09 38.70
N ASP A 41 -39.72 38.27 37.76
CA ASP A 41 -39.76 37.65 36.44
C ASP A 41 -39.18 36.22 36.41
N ALA A 42 -38.54 35.78 37.49
CA ALA A 42 -38.03 34.43 37.61
C ALA A 42 -39.15 33.43 37.91
N ARG A 43 -39.21 32.38 37.09
CA ARG A 43 -40.04 31.19 37.26
C ARG A 43 -39.14 29.98 37.44
N LEU A 44 -39.32 29.26 38.55
CA LEU A 44 -38.62 28.03 38.85
C LEU A 44 -39.63 26.90 38.99
N ILE A 45 -39.48 25.85 38.18
CA ILE A 45 -40.31 24.66 38.24
C ILE A 45 -39.43 23.47 38.60
N THR A 46 -39.74 22.74 39.66
CA THR A 46 -38.94 21.63 40.17
C THR A 46 -39.71 20.33 40.09
N VAL A 47 -39.17 19.34 39.39
CA VAL A 47 -39.67 17.95 39.37
C VAL A 47 -38.81 17.12 40.30
N ILE A 48 -39.45 16.33 41.16
CA ILE A 48 -38.79 15.58 42.23
C ILE A 48 -38.99 14.08 41.97
N GLY A 49 -37.88 13.35 41.88
CA GLY A 49 -37.87 11.90 41.72
C GLY A 49 -37.23 11.21 42.94
N GLU A 50 -37.76 10.04 43.30
CA GLU A 50 -37.19 9.15 44.32
C GLU A 50 -36.95 7.76 43.74
N ARG A 51 -35.85 7.13 44.11
CA ARG A 51 -35.56 5.73 43.78
C ARG A 51 -34.99 4.99 44.98
N GLU A 52 -35.29 3.70 45.08
CA GLU A 52 -34.68 2.82 46.06
C GLU A 52 -33.31 2.37 45.54
N ASN A 53 -32.21 2.87 46.12
CA ASN A 53 -30.88 2.38 45.78
C ASN A 53 -30.52 1.19 46.71
N PRO A 54 -30.31 -0.02 46.17
CA PRO A 54 -30.07 -1.22 46.98
C PRO A 54 -28.79 -1.17 47.82
N PHE A 55 -27.88 -0.22 47.57
CA PHE A 55 -26.62 -0.07 48.29
C PHE A 55 -26.57 1.16 49.23
N GLN A 56 -27.43 2.16 49.03
CA GLN A 56 -27.37 3.45 49.73
C GLN A 56 -28.69 3.91 50.35
N GLY A 57 -29.77 3.14 50.18
CA GLY A 57 -31.11 3.51 50.65
C GLY A 57 -31.86 4.43 49.67
N PRO A 58 -32.97 5.06 50.10
CA PRO A 58 -33.77 5.93 49.23
C PRO A 58 -32.97 7.15 48.77
N GLU A 59 -32.85 7.34 47.46
CA GLU A 59 -32.18 8.46 46.83
C GLU A 59 -33.21 9.41 46.21
N ARG A 60 -33.13 10.69 46.59
CA ARG A 60 -34.00 11.75 46.10
C ARG A 60 -33.22 12.73 45.21
N LEU A 61 -33.78 13.04 44.04
CA LEU A 61 -33.21 13.99 43.09
C LEU A 61 -34.26 15.02 42.68
N ALA A 62 -33.90 16.30 42.76
CA ALA A 62 -34.72 17.40 42.26
C ALA A 62 -34.12 17.97 40.96
N VAL A 63 -34.90 18.04 39.89
CA VAL A 63 -34.50 18.71 38.63
C VAL A 63 -35.36 19.94 38.44
N SER A 64 -34.72 21.11 38.41
CA SER A 64 -35.37 22.42 38.42
C SER A 64 -35.10 23.17 37.12
N LEU A 65 -36.15 23.68 36.49
CA LEU A 65 -36.13 24.51 35.31
C LEU A 65 -36.27 25.98 35.71
N LEU A 66 -35.31 26.83 35.35
CA LEU A 66 -35.33 28.27 35.60
C LEU A 66 -35.51 29.05 34.31
N ARG A 67 -36.54 29.90 34.25
CA ARG A 67 -36.70 30.96 33.25
C ARG A 67 -36.69 32.33 33.92
N GLY A 68 -35.91 33.27 33.38
CA GLY A 68 -35.84 34.65 33.83
C GLY A 68 -34.75 34.90 34.89
N LYS A 69 -34.48 36.18 35.17
CA LYS A 69 -33.38 36.59 36.07
C LYS A 69 -33.73 36.35 37.53
N ALA A 70 -32.95 35.49 38.19
CA ALA A 70 -33.09 35.15 39.60
C ALA A 70 -31.85 35.56 40.42
N ARG A 71 -32.03 36.03 41.65
CA ARG A 71 -30.91 36.27 42.59
C ARG A 71 -30.45 34.96 43.23
N SER A 72 -29.13 34.81 43.39
CA SER A 72 -28.51 33.61 43.98
C SER A 72 -29.00 33.29 45.39
N GLU A 73 -29.24 34.29 46.25
CA GLU A 73 -29.73 34.05 47.61
C GLU A 73 -31.11 33.37 47.62
N TRP A 74 -31.98 33.76 46.67
CA TRP A 74 -33.30 33.15 46.54
C TRP A 74 -33.19 31.71 46.03
N LEU A 75 -32.40 31.44 44.99
CA LEU A 75 -32.17 30.08 44.49
C LEU A 75 -31.56 29.19 45.58
N LYS A 76 -30.58 29.68 46.35
CA LYS A 76 -30.01 28.94 47.49
C LYS A 76 -31.07 28.58 48.53
N SER A 77 -31.91 29.53 48.91
CA SER A 77 -33.00 29.30 49.88
C SER A 77 -34.01 28.25 49.41
N VAL A 78 -34.27 28.19 48.10
CA VAL A 78 -35.27 27.28 47.51
C VAL A 78 -34.70 25.87 47.30
N LEU A 79 -33.45 25.75 46.85
CA LEU A 79 -32.83 24.47 46.47
C LEU A 79 -32.19 23.73 47.65
N LYS A 80 -31.81 24.44 48.73
CA LYS A 80 -31.17 23.85 49.93
C LYS A 80 -31.92 22.68 50.54
N LYS A 81 -33.26 22.64 50.43
CA LYS A 81 -34.07 21.57 51.02
C LYS A 81 -34.00 20.22 50.30
N TYR A 82 -33.43 20.16 49.10
CA TYR A 82 -33.41 18.92 48.30
C TYR A 82 -32.15 18.07 48.47
N GLY A 83 -31.09 18.59 49.09
CA GLY A 83 -29.81 17.88 49.25
C GLY A 83 -29.03 17.72 47.93
N ARG A 84 -29.61 17.03 46.94
CA ARG A 84 -29.11 16.92 45.55
C ARG A 84 -30.10 17.53 44.57
N ALA A 85 -29.66 18.52 43.81
CA ALA A 85 -30.48 19.16 42.79
C ALA A 85 -29.72 19.44 41.49
N ILE A 86 -30.42 19.38 40.36
CA ILE A 86 -29.96 19.88 39.07
C ILE A 86 -30.78 21.13 38.75
N LEU A 87 -30.12 22.23 38.43
CA LEU A 87 -30.74 23.48 38.00
C LEU A 87 -30.42 23.69 36.52
N ILE A 88 -31.45 23.75 35.69
CA ILE A 88 -31.35 24.00 34.25
C ILE A 88 -31.78 25.44 33.99
N VAL A 89 -30.89 26.26 33.46
CA VAL A 89 -31.15 27.69 33.20
C VAL A 89 -31.44 27.92 31.73
N LEU A 90 -32.64 28.40 31.44
CA LEU A 90 -33.13 28.65 30.08
C LEU A 90 -33.22 30.14 29.72
N GLY A 91 -32.80 31.06 30.59
CA GLY A 91 -32.74 32.48 30.23
C GLY A 91 -32.51 33.42 31.42
N GLY A 92 -31.86 34.56 31.13
CA GLY A 92 -31.36 35.52 32.11
C GLY A 92 -29.85 35.41 32.32
N ASP A 93 -29.22 36.45 32.89
CA ASP A 93 -27.79 36.39 33.24
C ASP A 93 -27.58 35.32 34.33
N TRP A 94 -26.59 34.46 34.14
CA TRP A 94 -26.24 33.43 35.11
C TRP A 94 -25.82 34.07 36.45
N PRO A 95 -26.53 33.83 37.57
CA PRO A 95 -26.27 34.55 38.80
C PRO A 95 -25.09 33.99 39.61
N GLY A 96 -24.33 33.03 39.08
CA GLY A 96 -23.14 32.48 39.77
C GLY A 96 -23.49 31.65 41.01
N LEU A 97 -24.44 30.71 40.88
CA LEU A 97 -24.86 29.86 42.00
C LEU A 97 -23.82 28.77 42.30
N GLU A 98 -23.00 28.98 43.32
CA GLU A 98 -22.17 27.92 43.92
C GLU A 98 -22.83 27.42 45.22
N GLN A 99 -23.33 26.19 45.19
CA GLN A 99 -23.89 25.50 46.34
C GLN A 99 -23.60 24.00 46.25
N GLU A 100 -23.05 23.44 47.32
CA GLU A 100 -22.77 22.02 47.43
C GLU A 100 -24.05 21.18 47.24
N GLY A 101 -23.96 20.16 46.40
CA GLY A 101 -25.10 19.31 46.01
C GLY A 101 -26.00 19.86 44.90
N VAL A 102 -25.74 21.08 44.38
CA VAL A 102 -26.49 21.65 43.25
C VAL A 102 -25.63 21.72 41.99
N LYS A 103 -26.03 21.00 40.95
CA LYS A 103 -25.38 21.07 39.63
C LYS A 103 -26.16 22.01 38.71
N VAL A 104 -25.45 22.90 38.03
CA VAL A 104 -26.07 23.89 37.13
C VAL A 104 -25.77 23.50 35.69
N LEU A 105 -26.79 23.52 34.84
CA LEU A 105 -26.72 23.10 33.45
C LEU A 105 -27.48 24.09 32.55
N GLY A 106 -27.10 24.15 31.28
CA GLY A 106 -27.72 24.99 30.26
C GLY A 106 -28.74 24.23 29.39
N PRO A 107 -29.37 24.92 28.43
CA PRO A 107 -30.28 24.31 27.46
C PRO A 107 -29.61 23.23 26.60
N GLU A 108 -28.31 23.32 26.36
CA GLU A 108 -27.52 22.36 25.58
C GLU A 108 -27.54 20.97 26.21
N TRP A 109 -27.32 20.93 27.53
CA TRP A 109 -27.35 19.68 28.27
C TRP A 109 -28.74 19.05 28.26
N LEU A 110 -29.79 19.87 28.38
CA LEU A 110 -31.16 19.37 28.38
C LEU A 110 -31.55 18.79 27.01
N ALA A 111 -31.17 19.47 25.92
CA ALA A 111 -31.38 18.95 24.56
C ALA A 111 -30.66 17.61 24.36
N GLU A 112 -29.40 17.50 24.79
CA GLU A 112 -28.63 16.26 24.71
C GLU A 112 -29.28 15.14 25.55
N ALA A 113 -29.71 15.45 26.77
CA ALA A 113 -30.37 14.49 27.65
C ALA A 113 -31.70 13.99 27.05
N PHE A 114 -32.56 14.88 26.55
CA PHE A 114 -33.82 14.47 25.92
C PHE A 114 -33.60 13.60 24.68
N ASN A 115 -32.62 13.93 23.83
CA ASN A 115 -32.25 13.11 22.69
C ASN A 115 -31.71 11.74 23.11
N ARG A 116 -30.81 11.71 24.09
CA ARG A 116 -30.18 10.48 24.59
C ARG A 116 -31.20 9.50 25.17
N TYR A 117 -32.22 10.03 25.84
CA TYR A 117 -33.30 9.23 26.43
C TYR A 117 -34.52 9.09 25.51
N SER A 118 -34.40 9.44 24.21
CA SER A 118 -35.46 9.31 23.21
C SER A 118 -36.79 9.94 23.66
N ILE A 119 -36.73 11.15 24.21
CA ILE A 119 -37.90 11.99 24.50
C ILE A 119 -38.13 12.83 23.24
N GLU A 120 -39.27 12.67 22.56
CA GLU A 120 -39.52 13.35 21.28
C GLU A 120 -40.02 14.79 21.48
N PRO A 121 -39.58 15.76 20.65
CA PRO A 121 -40.14 17.11 20.66
C PRO A 121 -41.59 17.12 20.13
N PRO A 122 -42.47 17.99 20.67
CA PRO A 122 -43.84 18.08 20.20
C PRO A 122 -43.89 18.50 18.73
N ARG A 123 -44.68 17.79 17.91
CA ARG A 123 -44.82 18.08 16.46
C ARG A 123 -45.25 19.52 16.18
N THR A 124 -46.15 20.05 17.01
CA THR A 124 -46.64 21.44 16.93
C THR A 124 -45.56 22.50 17.22
N LEU A 125 -44.50 22.15 17.94
CA LEU A 125 -43.37 23.05 18.19
C LEU A 125 -42.42 23.08 17.01
N LEU A 126 -42.19 21.91 16.40
CA LEU A 126 -41.39 21.76 15.18
C LEU A 126 -42.00 22.55 14.01
N GLU A 127 -43.33 22.52 13.87
CA GLU A 127 -44.07 23.28 12.85
C GLU A 127 -43.93 24.81 13.03
N LYS A 128 -43.86 25.31 14.27
CA LYS A 128 -43.65 26.74 14.55
C LYS A 128 -42.22 27.21 14.30
N LEU A 129 -41.22 26.37 14.59
CA LEU A 129 -39.80 26.68 14.39
C LEU A 129 -39.40 26.69 12.92
N ILE A 130 -39.94 25.77 12.11
CA ILE A 130 -39.77 25.81 10.65
C ILE A 130 -40.37 27.11 10.08
N GLY A 131 -41.45 27.62 10.68
CA GLY A 131 -42.05 28.90 10.32
C GLY A 131 -41.27 30.16 10.75
N GLU A 132 -40.49 30.09 11.84
CA GLU A 132 -39.73 31.25 12.36
C GLU A 132 -38.26 31.29 11.88
N GLU A 133 -37.60 30.16 11.60
CA GLU A 133 -36.23 30.17 11.05
C GLU A 133 -36.17 30.63 9.58
N GLU A 134 -37.22 30.41 8.79
CA GLU A 134 -37.33 30.93 7.41
C GLU A 134 -37.55 32.45 7.35
N SER A 135 -37.98 33.09 8.45
CA SER A 135 -38.18 34.55 8.50
C SER A 135 -36.91 35.35 8.76
N ARG A 136 -35.74 34.69 8.80
CA ARG A 136 -34.41 35.32 8.80
C ARG A 136 -33.76 35.37 7.40
N GLU A 137 -34.54 35.16 6.34
CA GLU A 137 -34.07 35.32 4.96
C GLU A 137 -34.17 36.78 4.51
N GLY A 138 -33.07 37.33 3.98
CA GLY A 138 -32.81 38.76 3.78
C GLY A 138 -33.61 39.48 2.69
N VAL A 139 -34.85 39.09 2.42
CA VAL A 139 -35.78 39.83 1.55
C VAL A 139 -37.17 39.89 2.19
N GLU A 140 -37.62 41.10 2.52
CA GLU A 140 -39.01 41.34 2.89
C GLU A 140 -39.89 41.16 1.65
N PHE A 141 -40.54 40.00 1.50
CA PHE A 141 -41.67 39.88 0.60
C PHE A 141 -42.74 40.88 1.04
N ARG A 142 -43.18 41.73 0.11
CA ARG A 142 -44.23 42.69 0.36
C ARG A 142 -45.57 42.01 0.07
N GLU A 143 -46.56 42.32 0.90
CA GLU A 143 -47.94 41.95 0.64
C GLU A 143 -48.52 42.93 -0.38
N PHE A 144 -48.89 42.42 -1.56
CA PHE A 144 -49.63 43.16 -2.57
C PHE A 144 -51.10 42.76 -2.50
N VAL A 145 -51.96 43.73 -2.20
CA VAL A 145 -53.42 43.56 -2.22
C VAL A 145 -53.92 43.85 -3.63
N LEU A 146 -54.52 42.84 -4.26
CA LEU A 146 -55.12 42.93 -5.58
C LEU A 146 -56.56 43.44 -5.48
N ASP A 147 -56.99 44.23 -6.47
CA ASP A 147 -58.35 44.76 -6.65
C ASP A 147 -59.35 43.71 -7.19
N GLY A 148 -59.01 42.42 -7.04
CA GLY A 148 -59.83 41.28 -7.42
C GLY A 148 -59.19 39.97 -6.95
N PRO A 149 -59.97 38.88 -6.83
CA PRO A 149 -59.47 37.60 -6.34
C PRO A 149 -58.58 36.86 -7.35
N LEU A 150 -57.77 35.92 -6.84
CA LEU A 150 -57.02 34.99 -7.66
C LEU A 150 -57.86 33.78 -8.06
N VAL A 151 -57.86 33.50 -9.36
CA VAL A 151 -58.49 32.32 -9.96
C VAL A 151 -57.90 31.04 -9.37
N GLU A 152 -56.58 30.95 -9.29
CA GLU A 152 -55.85 29.85 -8.65
C GLU A 152 -55.03 30.39 -7.47
N PRO A 153 -55.06 29.73 -6.30
CA PRO A 153 -54.26 30.15 -5.16
C PRO A 153 -52.77 30.00 -5.49
N LEU A 154 -51.97 31.01 -5.17
CA LEU A 154 -50.54 31.01 -5.35
C LEU A 154 -49.87 31.00 -3.99
N ASP A 155 -49.10 29.94 -3.72
CA ASP A 155 -48.32 29.81 -2.49
C ASP A 155 -46.86 30.17 -2.77
N THR A 156 -46.48 31.35 -2.30
CA THR A 156 -45.12 31.87 -2.42
C THR A 156 -44.08 30.93 -1.82
N LYS A 157 -44.39 30.21 -0.74
CA LYS A 157 -43.44 29.27 -0.13
C LYS A 157 -43.18 28.08 -1.03
N ASN A 158 -44.24 27.50 -1.59
CA ASN A 158 -44.10 26.38 -2.53
C ASN A 158 -43.28 26.77 -3.76
N LEU A 159 -43.45 27.98 -4.29
CA LEU A 159 -42.64 28.49 -5.40
C LEU A 159 -41.16 28.62 -5.01
N VAL A 160 -40.85 29.14 -3.82
CA VAL A 160 -39.47 29.23 -3.33
C VAL A 160 -38.83 27.85 -3.18
N GLU A 161 -39.54 26.90 -2.57
CA GLU A 161 -39.05 25.52 -2.41
C GLU A 161 -38.81 24.81 -3.75
N GLU A 162 -39.75 24.93 -4.69
CA GLU A 162 -39.64 24.32 -6.00
C GLU A 162 -38.47 24.93 -6.79
N ALA A 163 -38.30 26.25 -6.72
CA ALA A 163 -37.18 26.92 -7.35
C ALA A 163 -35.84 26.48 -6.73
N ARG A 164 -35.76 26.30 -5.41
CA ARG A 164 -34.57 25.75 -4.72
C ARG A 164 -34.26 24.33 -5.20
N LYS A 165 -35.26 23.47 -5.34
CA LYS A 165 -35.10 22.09 -5.84
C LYS A 165 -34.55 22.08 -7.27
N VAL A 166 -35.07 22.93 -8.16
CA VAL A 166 -34.60 23.04 -9.55
C VAL A 166 -33.16 23.57 -9.62
N ALA A 167 -32.84 24.60 -8.84
CA ALA A 167 -31.48 25.15 -8.77
C ALA A 167 -30.47 24.13 -8.21
N ALA A 168 -30.83 23.42 -7.14
CA ALA A 168 -30.00 22.36 -6.56
C ALA A 168 -29.77 21.20 -7.54
N TYR A 169 -30.81 20.77 -8.26
CA TYR A 169 -30.69 19.71 -9.24
C TYR A 169 -29.78 20.10 -10.41
N LYS A 170 -30.04 21.26 -11.04
CA LYS A 170 -29.32 21.70 -12.25
C LYS A 170 -27.90 22.17 -11.97
N TYR A 171 -27.70 22.94 -10.90
CA TYR A 171 -26.44 23.63 -10.61
C TYR A 171 -25.69 23.09 -9.38
N GLY A 172 -26.28 22.17 -8.61
CA GLY A 172 -25.61 21.57 -7.44
C GLY A 172 -25.41 22.53 -6.26
N VAL A 173 -26.18 23.63 -6.23
CA VAL A 173 -26.15 24.62 -5.15
C VAL A 173 -26.98 24.11 -3.97
N SER A 174 -26.46 24.24 -2.75
CA SER A 174 -27.20 23.83 -1.55
C SER A 174 -28.44 24.72 -1.36
N PRO A 175 -29.65 24.15 -1.16
CA PRO A 175 -30.87 24.90 -0.85
C PRO A 175 -30.75 25.82 0.37
N GLU A 176 -29.96 25.42 1.35
CA GLU A 176 -29.71 26.17 2.60
C GLU A 176 -28.74 27.34 2.39
N ALA A 177 -27.90 27.27 1.34
CA ALA A 177 -26.91 28.30 1.01
C ALA A 177 -27.45 29.33 0.01
N SER A 178 -28.66 29.13 -0.54
CA SER A 178 -29.28 30.05 -1.50
C SER A 178 -30.25 31.01 -0.81
N LYS A 179 -29.98 32.31 -0.95
CA LYS A 179 -30.84 33.37 -0.41
C LYS A 179 -31.76 33.87 -1.51
N VAL A 180 -33.05 33.99 -1.23
CA VAL A 180 -33.96 34.65 -2.18
C VAL A 180 -33.58 36.13 -2.26
N LYS A 181 -33.42 36.66 -3.47
CA LYS A 181 -33.14 38.08 -3.73
C LYS A 181 -34.36 38.82 -4.28
N ALA A 182 -35.13 38.15 -5.13
CA ALA A 182 -36.36 38.72 -5.69
C ALA A 182 -37.34 37.63 -6.10
N LEU A 183 -38.64 37.93 -5.99
CA LEU A 183 -39.73 37.19 -6.61
C LEU A 183 -40.62 38.16 -7.39
N ARG A 184 -40.73 37.94 -8.69
CA ARG A 184 -41.62 38.68 -9.58
C ARG A 184 -42.78 37.79 -10.00
N LEU A 185 -44.00 38.26 -9.79
CA LEU A 185 -45.21 37.55 -10.22
C LEU A 185 -45.81 38.22 -11.46
N LYS A 186 -46.17 37.42 -12.46
CA LYS A 186 -46.87 37.88 -13.66
C LYS A 186 -48.33 37.45 -13.60
N LEU A 187 -49.22 38.43 -13.57
CA LEU A 187 -50.66 38.22 -13.47
C LEU A 187 -51.36 38.75 -14.72
N ARG A 188 -52.33 37.99 -15.22
CA ARG A 188 -53.25 38.42 -16.28
C ARG A 188 -54.63 38.69 -15.69
N PRO A 189 -55.23 39.85 -15.97
CA PRO A 189 -56.60 40.10 -15.55
C PRO A 189 -57.59 39.31 -16.42
N VAL A 190 -58.59 38.70 -15.78
CA VAL A 190 -59.76 38.11 -16.39
C VAL A 190 -61.02 38.73 -15.77
N TYR A 191 -62.12 38.75 -16.51
CA TYR A 191 -63.32 39.45 -16.07
C TYR A 191 -64.55 38.57 -16.12
N ILE A 192 -65.40 38.70 -15.12
CA ILE A 192 -66.75 38.14 -15.11
C ILE A 192 -67.74 39.28 -15.27
N VAL A 193 -68.41 39.30 -16.41
CA VAL A 193 -69.38 40.33 -16.77
C VAL A 193 -70.77 39.74 -16.68
N SER A 194 -71.53 40.18 -15.68
CA SER A 194 -72.95 39.85 -15.55
C SER A 194 -73.75 40.69 -16.53
N TRP A 195 -74.63 40.05 -17.29
CA TRP A 195 -75.45 40.69 -18.30
C TRP A 195 -76.92 40.25 -18.16
N SER A 196 -77.82 41.11 -18.62
CA SER A 196 -79.26 40.83 -18.65
C SER A 196 -79.89 41.27 -19.97
N ARG A 197 -80.96 40.56 -20.32
CA ARG A 197 -81.89 40.82 -21.42
C ARG A 197 -83.31 40.76 -20.86
N GLU A 198 -84.30 41.20 -21.61
CA GLU A 198 -85.73 41.17 -21.21
C GLU A 198 -86.23 39.81 -20.70
N SER A 199 -85.71 38.70 -21.23
CA SER A 199 -86.17 37.33 -20.91
C SER A 199 -85.10 36.39 -20.35
N ASP A 200 -83.86 36.86 -20.16
CA ASP A 200 -82.72 36.02 -19.81
C ASP A 200 -81.65 36.83 -19.10
N SER A 201 -80.86 36.19 -18.25
CA SER A 201 -79.71 36.82 -17.60
C SER A 201 -78.61 35.79 -17.45
N GLY A 202 -77.35 36.22 -17.49
CA GLY A 202 -76.23 35.31 -17.36
C GLY A 202 -74.93 36.01 -17.04
N LYS A 203 -73.86 35.21 -17.01
CA LYS A 203 -72.49 35.69 -16.74
C LYS A 203 -71.57 35.27 -17.86
N ALA A 204 -70.85 36.25 -18.40
CA ALA A 204 -69.80 36.07 -19.38
C ALA A 204 -68.43 36.04 -18.71
N LEU A 205 -67.56 35.11 -19.09
CA LEU A 205 -66.13 35.20 -18.81
C LEU A 205 -65.43 35.85 -19.99
N VAL A 206 -64.65 36.87 -19.72
CA VAL A 206 -63.77 37.55 -20.67
C VAL A 206 -62.34 37.27 -20.26
N ASP A 207 -61.64 36.54 -21.13
CA ASP A 207 -60.22 36.25 -20.98
C ASP A 207 -59.49 36.72 -22.25
N GLY A 208 -58.91 37.92 -22.21
CA GLY A 208 -58.37 38.59 -23.40
C GLY A 208 -59.45 38.81 -24.45
N ASP A 209 -59.25 38.24 -25.64
CA ASP A 209 -60.20 38.27 -26.77
C ASP A 209 -61.23 37.14 -26.74
N ARG A 210 -61.07 36.16 -25.84
CA ARG A 210 -61.97 35.03 -25.70
C ARG A 210 -63.13 35.35 -24.77
N VAL A 211 -64.36 35.23 -25.27
CA VAL A 211 -65.59 35.50 -24.51
C VAL A 211 -66.48 34.26 -24.46
N VAL A 212 -66.89 33.87 -23.26
CA VAL A 212 -67.84 32.77 -23.03
C VAL A 212 -69.10 33.31 -22.36
N MET A 213 -70.19 33.48 -23.13
CA MET A 213 -71.39 34.25 -22.70
C MET A 213 -72.28 33.58 -21.63
N LYS A 214 -72.40 32.25 -21.60
CA LYS A 214 -73.23 31.50 -20.63
C LYS A 214 -72.36 30.52 -19.85
N ALA A 215 -71.47 31.05 -19.03
CA ALA A 215 -70.40 30.25 -18.46
C ALA A 215 -70.79 29.54 -17.12
N GLU A 216 -72.09 29.48 -16.79
CA GLU A 216 -72.62 28.92 -15.54
C GLU A 216 -72.39 27.40 -15.38
N GLY A 217 -72.18 26.67 -16.48
CA GLY A 217 -71.86 25.24 -16.48
C GLY A 217 -70.37 24.92 -16.47
N GLU A 218 -69.57 25.61 -17.31
CA GLU A 218 -68.12 25.38 -17.47
C GLU A 218 -67.27 26.06 -16.37
N LEU A 219 -67.82 27.04 -15.63
CA LEU A 219 -67.11 27.76 -14.56
C LEU A 219 -67.53 27.37 -13.13
N LYS A 220 -68.14 26.20 -12.93
CA LYS A 220 -68.44 25.72 -11.58
C LYS A 220 -67.15 25.54 -10.77
N GLY A 221 -66.83 26.53 -9.95
CA GLY A 221 -65.61 26.65 -9.15
C GLY A 221 -64.98 28.04 -9.30
N LEU A 222 -64.57 28.38 -10.52
CA LEU A 222 -63.85 29.61 -10.85
C LEU A 222 -64.72 30.85 -10.72
N ALA A 223 -65.94 30.82 -11.31
CA ALA A 223 -66.88 31.94 -11.20
C ALA A 223 -67.43 32.10 -9.78
N MET A 224 -67.64 30.99 -9.07
CA MET A 224 -68.18 31.03 -7.70
C MET A 224 -67.19 31.67 -6.73
N LYS A 225 -65.89 31.34 -6.84
CA LYS A 225 -64.83 31.95 -6.02
C LYS A 225 -64.70 33.46 -6.29
N VAL A 226 -64.70 33.87 -7.56
CA VAL A 226 -64.63 35.28 -7.96
C VAL A 226 -65.87 36.11 -7.56
N LEU A 227 -67.01 35.44 -7.34
CA LEU A 227 -68.25 36.08 -6.87
C LEU A 227 -68.34 36.15 -5.33
N LEU A 228 -67.56 35.33 -4.61
CA LEU A 228 -67.57 35.25 -3.14
C LEU A 228 -66.42 36.04 -2.49
N GLU A 229 -65.30 36.18 -3.19
CA GLU A 229 -64.12 36.92 -2.74
C GLU A 229 -63.99 38.22 -3.55
N ASP A 230 -63.73 39.35 -2.87
CA ASP A 230 -63.61 40.66 -3.53
C ASP A 230 -62.14 41.12 -3.68
N VAL A 231 -61.20 40.49 -2.95
CA VAL A 231 -59.76 40.82 -2.96
C VAL A 231 -58.92 39.55 -2.77
N ALA A 232 -57.68 39.58 -3.24
CA ALA A 232 -56.66 38.59 -2.91
C ALA A 232 -55.34 39.27 -2.51
N THR A 233 -54.56 38.59 -1.68
CA THR A 233 -53.22 39.06 -1.27
C THR A 233 -52.16 38.11 -1.82
N VAL A 234 -51.11 38.66 -2.43
CA VAL A 234 -49.93 37.90 -2.86
C VAL A 234 -48.67 38.43 -2.20
N GLN A 235 -47.74 37.53 -1.89
CA GLN A 235 -46.43 37.88 -1.35
C GLN A 235 -45.38 37.79 -2.45
N ALA A 236 -44.77 38.93 -2.79
CA ALA A 236 -43.76 39.04 -3.82
C ALA A 236 -42.83 40.22 -3.55
N THR A 237 -41.75 40.35 -4.32
CA THR A 237 -40.94 41.58 -4.35
C THR A 237 -41.54 42.58 -5.35
N GLU A 238 -42.11 42.07 -6.44
CA GLU A 238 -42.70 42.86 -7.53
C GLU A 238 -43.87 42.08 -8.18
N VAL A 239 -44.91 42.78 -8.61
CA VAL A 239 -46.08 42.21 -9.32
C VAL A 239 -46.27 42.96 -10.63
N GLU A 240 -46.24 42.23 -11.75
CA GLU A 240 -46.48 42.75 -13.09
C GLU A 240 -47.87 42.30 -13.55
N ILE A 241 -48.74 43.26 -13.85
CA ILE A 241 -50.09 43.00 -14.33
C ILE A 241 -50.16 43.37 -15.81
N LYS A 242 -50.54 42.41 -16.68
CA LYS A 242 -50.75 42.71 -18.09
C LYS A 242 -51.87 43.73 -18.28
N GLU A 243 -51.63 44.72 -19.12
CA GLU A 243 -52.67 45.65 -19.54
C GLU A 243 -53.77 44.89 -20.29
N ALA A 244 -55.02 45.11 -19.91
CA ALA A 244 -56.17 44.55 -20.60
C ALA A 244 -57.19 45.64 -20.95
N PRO A 245 -57.71 45.66 -22.18
CA PRO A 245 -58.80 46.55 -22.57
C PRO A 245 -60.09 46.30 -21.77
N GLY A 246 -60.98 47.29 -21.75
CA GLY A 246 -62.25 47.24 -21.02
C GLY A 246 -63.10 46.02 -21.41
N PRO A 247 -63.51 45.18 -20.44
CA PRO A 247 -64.13 43.88 -20.71
C PRO A 247 -65.53 43.97 -21.32
N GLU A 248 -66.25 45.08 -21.10
CA GLU A 248 -67.62 45.26 -21.60
C GLU A 248 -67.68 45.23 -23.12
N ARG A 249 -66.65 45.78 -23.78
CA ARG A 249 -66.55 45.84 -25.23
C ARG A 249 -66.62 44.44 -25.85
N PHE A 250 -65.88 43.48 -25.30
CA PHE A 250 -65.82 42.12 -25.83
C PHE A 250 -67.15 41.38 -25.67
N VAL A 251 -67.85 41.60 -24.55
CA VAL A 251 -69.17 41.02 -24.29
C VAL A 251 -70.22 41.59 -25.24
N ILE A 252 -70.18 42.89 -25.52
CA ILE A 252 -71.08 43.54 -26.48
C ILE A 252 -70.78 43.05 -27.91
N GLU A 253 -69.51 42.97 -28.31
CA GLU A 253 -69.12 42.45 -29.63
C GLU A 253 -69.59 40.99 -29.83
N GLU A 254 -69.46 40.14 -28.81
CA GLU A 254 -69.92 38.76 -28.84
C GLU A 254 -71.46 38.64 -28.79
N ALA A 255 -72.15 39.54 -28.08
CA ALA A 255 -73.61 39.64 -28.06
C ALA A 255 -74.18 40.03 -29.43
N VAL A 256 -73.54 40.99 -30.13
CA VAL A 256 -73.91 41.39 -31.49
C VAL A 256 -73.76 40.21 -32.45
N ARG A 257 -72.67 39.44 -32.36
CA ARG A 257 -72.47 38.21 -33.17
C ARG A 257 -73.55 37.16 -32.95
N LYS A 258 -74.18 37.14 -31.78
CA LYS A 258 -75.28 36.22 -31.41
C LYS A 258 -76.67 36.84 -31.56
N GLU A 259 -76.77 38.02 -32.18
CA GLU A 259 -78.00 38.80 -32.39
C GLU A 259 -78.74 39.18 -31.08
N TRP A 260 -78.01 39.30 -29.96
CA TRP A 260 -78.55 39.72 -28.66
C TRP A 260 -78.42 41.23 -28.49
N LEU A 261 -79.15 41.98 -29.32
CA LEU A 261 -79.04 43.45 -29.40
C LEU A 261 -79.64 44.18 -28.19
N ASP A 262 -80.46 43.51 -27.38
CA ASP A 262 -81.09 44.03 -26.17
C ASP A 262 -80.27 43.79 -24.89
N LEU A 263 -79.07 43.21 -25.03
CA LEU A 263 -78.21 42.86 -23.91
C LEU A 263 -77.64 44.11 -23.21
N LYS A 264 -77.79 44.15 -21.88
CA LYS A 264 -77.20 45.16 -21.01
C LYS A 264 -76.17 44.54 -20.09
N VAL A 265 -75.01 45.17 -19.99
CA VAL A 265 -74.03 44.84 -18.96
C VAL A 265 -74.54 45.39 -17.62
N VAL A 266 -74.64 44.52 -16.62
CA VAL A 266 -75.15 44.83 -15.29
C VAL A 266 -74.01 45.07 -14.32
N GLN A 267 -72.99 44.20 -14.33
CA GLN A 267 -71.87 44.27 -13.40
C GLN A 267 -70.62 43.64 -14.01
N THR A 268 -69.49 44.32 -13.87
CA THR A 268 -68.16 43.78 -14.20
C THR A 268 -67.43 43.46 -12.90
N ARG A 269 -66.91 42.24 -12.78
CA ARG A 269 -65.98 41.83 -11.72
C ARG A 269 -64.65 41.42 -12.33
N LYS A 270 -63.56 41.85 -11.72
CA LYS A 270 -62.18 41.53 -12.12
C LYS A 270 -61.65 40.41 -11.26
N ALA A 271 -60.85 39.53 -11.85
CA ALA A 271 -60.07 38.50 -11.18
C ALA A 271 -58.71 38.37 -11.88
N TYR A 272 -57.80 37.64 -11.26
CA TYR A 272 -56.43 37.48 -11.77
C TYR A 272 -56.07 36.00 -11.96
N VAL A 273 -55.45 35.71 -13.10
CA VAL A 273 -54.85 34.42 -13.41
C VAL A 273 -53.33 34.57 -13.33
N PRO A 274 -52.63 33.81 -12.46
CA PRO A 274 -51.18 33.71 -12.51
C PRO A 274 -50.72 33.12 -13.84
N GLU A 275 -49.85 33.82 -14.57
CA GLU A 275 -49.27 33.30 -15.81
C GLU A 275 -47.84 32.78 -15.63
N GLY A 276 -47.09 33.38 -14.70
CA GLY A 276 -45.74 32.94 -14.40
C GLY A 276 -45.12 33.65 -13.21
N ALA A 277 -43.95 33.17 -12.82
CA ALA A 277 -43.13 33.77 -11.77
C ALA A 277 -41.64 33.74 -12.18
N GLU A 278 -40.89 34.73 -11.74
CA GLU A 278 -39.43 34.76 -11.86
C GLU A 278 -38.84 34.94 -10.46
N LEU A 279 -38.03 33.98 -10.05
CA LEU A 279 -37.37 33.98 -8.75
C LEU A 279 -35.86 34.05 -8.93
N VAL A 280 -35.23 35.05 -8.30
CA VAL A 280 -33.77 35.23 -8.32
C VAL A 280 -33.19 34.82 -6.98
N PHE A 281 -32.27 33.86 -7.00
CA PHE A 281 -31.48 33.46 -5.84
C PHE A 281 -30.07 34.04 -5.92
N GLU A 282 -29.56 34.46 -4.77
CA GLU A 282 -28.13 34.59 -4.54
C GLU A 282 -27.57 33.22 -4.11
N ALA A 283 -26.57 32.73 -4.84
CA ALA A 283 -25.89 31.47 -4.59
C ALA A 283 -24.38 31.76 -4.43
N GLY A 284 -23.94 31.99 -3.19
CA GLY A 284 -22.55 32.36 -2.92
C GLY A 284 -22.16 33.68 -3.59
N ARG A 285 -21.27 33.64 -4.60
CA ARG A 285 -20.84 34.84 -5.35
C ARG A 285 -21.62 35.08 -6.66
N ASN A 286 -22.68 34.31 -6.92
CA ASN A 286 -23.40 34.35 -8.21
C ASN A 286 -24.92 34.44 -8.01
N GLU A 287 -25.64 34.67 -9.11
CA GLU A 287 -27.11 34.71 -9.14
C GLU A 287 -27.68 33.61 -10.03
N ILE A 288 -28.76 32.99 -9.57
CA ILE A 288 -29.52 31.99 -10.30
C ILE A 288 -30.94 32.50 -10.49
N ARG A 289 -31.43 32.51 -11.73
CA ARG A 289 -32.81 32.87 -12.04
C ARG A 289 -33.61 31.62 -12.31
N VAL A 290 -34.79 31.51 -11.72
CA VAL A 290 -35.74 30.42 -11.95
C VAL A 290 -37.02 31.00 -12.49
N HIS A 291 -37.46 30.47 -13.62
CA HIS A 291 -38.66 30.88 -14.31
C HIS A 291 -39.73 29.81 -14.18
N PHE A 292 -40.94 30.24 -13.86
CA PHE A 292 -42.15 29.44 -13.80
C PHE A 292 -43.09 29.90 -14.90
N ASP A 293 -43.50 28.98 -15.76
CA ASP A 293 -44.60 29.16 -16.71
C ASP A 293 -45.79 28.32 -16.21
N PHE A 294 -46.81 29.00 -15.68
CA PHE A 294 -47.99 28.34 -15.13
C PHE A 294 -48.96 27.88 -16.23
N ASN A 295 -48.89 28.46 -17.44
CA ASN A 295 -49.73 28.05 -18.57
C ASN A 295 -49.27 26.70 -19.13
N GLU A 296 -47.95 26.51 -19.24
CA GLU A 296 -47.35 25.28 -19.75
C GLU A 296 -46.98 24.27 -18.66
N GLY A 297 -47.05 24.67 -17.38
CA GLY A 297 -46.61 23.85 -16.24
C GLY A 297 -45.11 23.56 -16.24
N ARG A 298 -44.29 24.52 -16.72
CA ARG A 298 -42.84 24.35 -16.89
C ARG A 298 -42.06 25.20 -15.91
N VAL A 299 -40.98 24.62 -15.37
CA VAL A 299 -40.03 25.32 -14.51
C VAL A 299 -38.62 25.10 -15.04
N TRP A 300 -37.85 26.17 -15.18
CA TRP A 300 -36.45 26.07 -15.59
C TRP A 300 -35.60 27.12 -14.88
N ALA A 301 -34.31 26.81 -14.73
CA ALA A 301 -33.35 27.70 -14.11
C ALA A 301 -32.25 28.12 -15.08
N GLU A 302 -31.75 29.34 -14.93
CA GLU A 302 -30.70 29.94 -15.75
C GLU A 302 -29.64 30.59 -14.84
N ALA A 303 -28.39 30.25 -15.09
CA ALA A 303 -27.21 30.79 -14.42
C ALA A 303 -25.99 30.56 -15.30
N GLU A 304 -25.09 31.54 -15.34
CA GLU A 304 -23.78 31.40 -15.97
C GLU A 304 -22.76 30.94 -14.92
N PRO A 305 -21.77 30.11 -15.29
CA PRO A 305 -20.70 29.75 -14.36
C PRO A 305 -19.86 30.99 -14.00
N LEU A 306 -19.30 31.00 -12.79
CA LEU A 306 -18.36 32.02 -12.35
C LEU A 306 -17.15 32.08 -13.31
N PRO A 307 -16.58 33.28 -13.54
CA PRO A 307 -15.36 33.43 -14.32
C PRO A 307 -14.21 32.60 -13.75
N ASP A 308 -13.36 32.08 -14.64
CA ASP A 308 -12.24 31.21 -14.24
C ASP A 308 -11.28 31.93 -13.27
N GLU A 309 -11.08 33.24 -13.41
CA GLU A 309 -10.29 34.08 -12.49
C GLU A 309 -10.81 34.03 -11.05
N VAL A 310 -12.14 34.08 -10.87
CA VAL A 310 -12.78 34.02 -9.54
C VAL A 310 -12.63 32.62 -8.93
N LEU A 311 -12.75 31.58 -9.76
CA LEU A 311 -12.56 30.20 -9.31
C LEU A 311 -11.10 29.93 -8.91
N LEU A 312 -10.13 30.51 -9.63
CA LEU A 312 -8.71 30.45 -9.29
C LEU A 312 -8.40 31.17 -7.96
N GLU A 313 -8.98 32.35 -7.73
CA GLU A 313 -8.86 33.08 -6.46
C GLU A 313 -9.39 32.24 -5.28
N LEU A 314 -10.60 31.68 -5.43
CA LEU A 314 -11.23 30.84 -4.40
C LEU A 314 -10.43 29.57 -4.12
N ALA A 315 -9.88 28.93 -5.15
CA ALA A 315 -9.01 27.79 -5.00
C ALA A 315 -7.72 28.15 -4.27
N GLY A 316 -7.09 29.27 -4.64
CA GLY A 316 -5.85 29.72 -4.01
C GLY A 316 -6.03 30.02 -2.53
N LYS A 317 -7.14 30.69 -2.17
CA LYS A 317 -7.48 30.91 -0.77
C LYS A 317 -7.73 29.61 -0.01
N ALA A 318 -8.49 28.67 -0.59
CA ALA A 318 -8.77 27.39 0.05
C ALA A 318 -7.50 26.53 0.27
N VAL A 319 -6.54 26.60 -0.67
CA VAL A 319 -5.23 25.94 -0.53
C VAL A 319 -4.40 26.60 0.57
N PHE A 320 -4.37 27.94 0.61
CA PHE A 320 -3.66 28.67 1.64
C PHE A 320 -4.22 28.38 3.03
N ASP A 321 -5.55 28.41 3.19
CA ASP A 321 -6.22 28.11 4.46
C ASP A 321 -5.93 26.66 4.93
N ALA A 322 -5.74 25.73 4.00
CA ALA A 322 -5.48 24.32 4.30
C ALA A 322 -3.99 23.98 4.53
N THR A 323 -3.06 24.68 3.89
CA THR A 323 -1.62 24.32 3.84
C THR A 323 -0.68 25.39 4.39
N GLY A 324 -1.16 26.64 4.54
CA GLY A 324 -0.35 27.82 4.83
C GLY A 324 0.55 28.28 3.68
N GLU A 325 0.40 27.71 2.47
CA GLU A 325 1.23 28.01 1.31
C GLU A 325 0.42 28.55 0.13
N GLU A 326 1.03 29.47 -0.62
CA GLU A 326 0.47 29.94 -1.87
C GLU A 326 0.69 28.92 -3.01
N PRO A 327 -0.29 28.76 -3.91
CA PRO A 327 -0.15 27.90 -5.08
C PRO A 327 0.76 28.54 -6.14
N ASN A 328 1.66 27.74 -6.73
CA ASN A 328 2.57 28.21 -7.78
C ASN A 328 1.96 28.11 -9.18
N VAL A 329 1.21 27.05 -9.43
CA VAL A 329 0.55 26.75 -10.71
C VAL A 329 -0.79 26.11 -10.41
N ILE A 330 -1.84 26.55 -11.12
CA ILE A 330 -3.17 25.97 -11.03
C ILE A 330 -3.68 25.70 -12.45
N GLU A 331 -4.03 24.45 -12.73
CA GLU A 331 -4.74 24.03 -13.92
C GLU A 331 -6.20 23.79 -13.59
N ALA A 332 -7.12 24.38 -14.35
CA ALA A 332 -8.55 24.22 -14.16
C ALA A 332 -9.12 23.24 -15.20
N THR A 333 -9.83 22.22 -14.71
CA THR A 333 -10.60 21.29 -15.55
C THR A 333 -12.09 21.40 -15.22
N LYS A 334 -12.91 21.83 -16.19
CA LYS A 334 -14.36 21.90 -16.02
C LYS A 334 -14.99 20.50 -16.09
N ARG A 335 -15.80 20.16 -15.09
CA ARG A 335 -16.55 18.90 -14.98
C ARG A 335 -18.02 19.18 -14.68
N SER A 336 -18.82 19.38 -15.73
CA SER A 336 -20.26 19.66 -15.62
C SER A 336 -20.54 20.89 -14.74
N ARG A 337 -21.03 20.69 -13.51
CA ARG A 337 -21.34 21.75 -12.52
C ARG A 337 -20.23 22.06 -11.51
N PHE A 338 -19.10 21.35 -11.60
CA PHE A 338 -17.94 21.56 -10.75
C PHE A 338 -16.70 21.87 -11.60
N THR A 339 -15.81 22.69 -11.05
CA THR A 339 -14.47 22.92 -11.60
C THR A 339 -13.47 22.27 -10.65
N VAL A 340 -12.66 21.37 -11.19
CA VAL A 340 -11.56 20.73 -10.45
C VAL A 340 -10.28 21.47 -10.80
N LEU A 341 -9.66 22.07 -9.80
CA LEU A 341 -8.43 22.83 -9.91
C LEU A 341 -7.29 22.02 -9.30
N ARG A 342 -6.25 21.76 -10.09
CA ARG A 342 -5.08 20.98 -9.68
C ARG A 342 -3.85 21.84 -9.73
N GLY A 343 -2.95 21.64 -8.78
CA GLY A 343 -1.76 22.44 -8.72
C GLY A 343 -0.73 21.93 -7.73
N LYS A 344 0.31 22.74 -7.56
CA LYS A 344 1.36 22.49 -6.58
C LYS A 344 1.72 23.77 -5.83
N THR A 345 1.99 23.63 -4.53
CA THR A 345 2.66 24.64 -3.71
C THR A 345 4.15 24.30 -3.63
N ARG A 346 4.86 24.79 -2.60
CA ARG A 346 6.25 24.39 -2.34
C ARG A 346 6.33 22.94 -1.86
N ARG A 347 5.45 22.53 -0.93
CA ARG A 347 5.48 21.18 -0.33
C ARG A 347 4.32 20.27 -0.75
N TYR A 348 3.26 20.79 -1.32
CA TYR A 348 2.02 20.03 -1.56
C TYR A 348 1.66 19.97 -3.04
N LEU A 349 1.14 18.83 -3.46
CA LEU A 349 0.25 18.69 -4.62
C LEU A 349 -1.19 18.80 -4.11
N PHE A 350 -2.03 19.57 -4.78
CA PHE A 350 -3.41 19.74 -4.33
C PHE A 350 -4.42 19.55 -5.45
N GLU A 351 -5.61 19.12 -5.04
CA GLU A 351 -6.83 19.15 -5.84
C GLU A 351 -7.93 19.87 -5.06
N VAL A 352 -8.52 20.90 -5.67
CA VAL A 352 -9.66 21.64 -5.14
C VAL A 352 -10.86 21.45 -6.06
N GLU A 353 -11.98 21.02 -5.50
CA GLU A 353 -13.25 20.91 -6.22
C GLU A 353 -14.18 22.04 -5.78
N ILE A 354 -14.53 22.91 -6.73
CA ILE A 354 -15.39 24.08 -6.50
C ILE A 354 -16.65 23.94 -7.35
N ASN A 355 -17.82 24.27 -6.78
CA ASN A 355 -19.03 24.41 -7.58
C ASN A 355 -18.88 25.61 -8.52
N SER A 356 -18.96 25.37 -9.83
CA SER A 356 -18.70 26.39 -10.86
C SER A 356 -19.71 27.54 -10.83
N TYR A 357 -20.89 27.34 -10.22
CA TYR A 357 -21.96 28.34 -10.17
C TYR A 357 -21.98 29.08 -8.85
N SER A 358 -21.88 28.42 -7.69
CA SER A 358 -21.93 29.10 -6.39
C SER A 358 -20.57 29.60 -5.88
N GLY A 359 -19.46 29.02 -6.36
CA GLY A 359 -18.13 29.23 -5.79
C GLY A 359 -17.88 28.51 -4.47
N GLU A 360 -18.80 27.63 -4.06
CA GLU A 360 -18.64 26.82 -2.85
C GLU A 360 -17.54 25.77 -3.03
N VAL A 361 -16.56 25.76 -2.13
CA VAL A 361 -15.49 24.76 -2.11
C VAL A 361 -16.02 23.48 -1.49
N LYS A 362 -16.16 22.42 -2.29
CA LYS A 362 -16.67 21.13 -1.82
C LYS A 362 -15.58 20.26 -1.22
N ARG A 363 -14.38 20.31 -1.79
CA ARG A 363 -13.26 19.46 -1.37
C ARG A 363 -11.94 20.16 -1.59
N VAL A 364 -11.05 20.03 -0.61
CA VAL A 364 -9.64 20.43 -0.69
C VAL A 364 -8.80 19.21 -0.28
N SER A 365 -7.98 18.71 -1.19
CA SER A 365 -7.16 17.52 -0.98
C SER A 365 -5.68 17.84 -1.24
N PRO A 366 -4.97 18.42 -0.26
CA PRO A 366 -3.52 18.59 -0.34
C PRO A 366 -2.82 17.30 0.09
N VAL A 367 -1.75 16.95 -0.61
CA VAL A 367 -0.90 15.77 -0.36
C VAL A 367 0.55 16.21 -0.54
N LEU A 368 1.43 15.81 0.36
CA LEU A 368 2.87 16.11 0.25
C LEU A 368 3.46 15.65 -1.09
N SER A 369 4.29 16.51 -1.68
CA SER A 369 5.10 16.17 -2.86
C SER A 369 6.22 15.20 -2.49
N GLU A 370 6.85 14.58 -3.50
CA GLU A 370 7.96 13.64 -3.26
C GLU A 370 9.14 14.32 -2.60
N GLU A 371 9.43 15.54 -3.05
CA GLU A 371 10.51 16.37 -2.54
C GLU A 371 10.27 16.75 -1.08
N ALA A 372 9.01 17.06 -0.71
CA ALA A 372 8.65 17.37 0.66
C ALA A 372 8.74 16.14 1.57
N VAL A 373 8.30 14.96 1.09
CA VAL A 373 8.47 13.70 1.82
C VAL A 373 9.95 13.41 2.06
N LEU A 374 10.79 13.58 1.03
CA LEU A 374 12.24 13.43 1.13
C LEU A 374 12.84 14.41 2.16
N GLU A 375 12.47 15.69 2.10
CA GLU A 375 12.97 16.72 3.02
C GLU A 375 12.60 16.42 4.48
N ILE A 376 11.35 16.03 4.74
CA ILE A 376 10.87 15.65 6.08
C ILE A 376 11.63 14.43 6.61
N LEU A 377 11.79 13.41 5.77
CA LEU A 377 12.44 12.16 6.17
C LEU A 377 13.94 12.33 6.38
N LEU A 378 14.64 13.06 5.51
CA LEU A 378 16.06 13.37 5.67
C LEU A 378 16.32 14.29 6.88
N GLY A 379 15.37 15.15 7.24
CA GLY A 379 15.45 15.93 8.47
C GLY A 379 15.45 15.06 9.74
N LYS A 380 14.72 13.92 9.72
CA LYS A 380 14.64 12.98 10.85
C LYS A 380 15.69 11.87 10.78
N TYR A 381 16.06 11.44 9.59
CA TYR A 381 17.03 10.38 9.30
C TYR A 381 18.06 10.90 8.27
N PRO A 382 19.11 11.62 8.71
CA PRO A 382 20.05 12.30 7.82
C PRO A 382 20.79 11.37 6.86
N ASP A 383 21.14 10.17 7.32
CA ASP A 383 21.82 9.13 6.52
C ASP A 383 20.82 8.17 5.85
N GLY A 384 19.53 8.52 5.87
CA GLY A 384 18.45 7.70 5.37
C GLY A 384 18.41 7.64 3.84
N ARG A 385 18.24 6.44 3.28
CA ARG A 385 18.01 6.24 1.85
C ARG A 385 16.63 5.66 1.62
N ILE A 386 15.78 6.39 0.90
CA ILE A 386 14.45 5.90 0.52
C ILE A 386 14.60 4.77 -0.52
N ILE A 387 13.92 3.66 -0.25
CA ILE A 387 13.87 2.48 -1.10
C ILE A 387 12.55 2.40 -1.87
N GLY A 388 11.45 2.83 -1.25
CA GLY A 388 10.10 2.73 -1.80
C GLY A 388 9.16 3.74 -1.17
N ILE A 389 8.21 4.24 -1.98
CA ILE A 389 7.15 5.16 -1.56
C ILE A 389 5.83 4.65 -2.12
N GLU A 390 4.86 4.36 -1.24
CA GLU A 390 3.48 4.05 -1.60
C GLU A 390 2.56 5.19 -1.13
N ARG A 391 1.81 5.81 -2.06
CA ARG A 391 0.88 6.90 -1.72
C ARG A 391 -0.55 6.37 -1.65
N LYS A 392 -1.18 6.51 -0.48
CA LYS A 392 -2.62 6.28 -0.27
C LYS A 392 -3.31 7.59 0.13
N PRO A 393 -4.64 7.72 -0.05
CA PRO A 393 -5.36 8.96 0.27
C PRO A 393 -5.21 9.42 1.73
N GLU A 394 -5.07 8.47 2.66
CA GLU A 394 -5.02 8.75 4.10
C GLU A 394 -3.59 8.71 4.67
N ARG A 395 -2.63 8.10 3.96
CA ARG A 395 -1.24 7.98 4.41
C ARG A 395 -0.26 7.75 3.27
N ILE A 396 0.97 8.21 3.43
CA ILE A 396 2.10 7.87 2.58
C ILE A 396 2.95 6.87 3.35
N VAL A 397 3.20 5.69 2.79
CA VAL A 397 4.07 4.67 3.40
C VAL A 397 5.41 4.69 2.70
N VAL A 398 6.50 4.77 3.47
CA VAL A 398 7.86 4.89 2.96
C VAL A 398 8.73 3.81 3.58
N ASP A 399 9.46 3.09 2.72
CA ASP A 399 10.50 2.16 3.13
C ASP A 399 11.85 2.89 3.07
N LEU A 400 12.53 2.98 4.22
CA LEU A 400 13.77 3.74 4.40
C LEU A 400 14.87 2.82 4.94
N ILE A 401 16.03 2.77 4.30
CA ILE A 401 17.25 2.27 4.97
C ILE A 401 17.85 3.39 5.79
N ALA A 402 17.95 3.19 7.10
CA ALA A 402 18.67 4.07 8.00
C ALA A 402 19.33 3.23 9.10
N GLU A 403 20.53 3.62 9.54
CA GLU A 403 21.23 2.94 10.65
C GLU A 403 21.44 1.43 10.42
N GLY A 404 21.51 0.99 9.15
CA GLY A 404 21.68 -0.42 8.78
C GLY A 404 20.42 -1.28 8.85
N SER A 405 19.26 -0.74 9.24
CA SER A 405 17.96 -1.44 9.22
C SER A 405 17.02 -0.82 8.19
N VAL A 406 15.94 -1.55 7.87
CA VAL A 406 14.88 -1.04 6.99
C VAL A 406 13.70 -0.62 7.86
N LYS A 407 13.36 0.66 7.84
CA LYS A 407 12.23 1.24 8.58
C LYS A 407 11.05 1.43 7.64
N VAL A 408 9.87 1.02 8.10
CA VAL A 408 8.59 1.29 7.43
C VAL A 408 7.95 2.46 8.16
N LEU A 409 7.91 3.60 7.49
CA LEU A 409 7.41 4.85 8.01
C LEU A 409 6.05 5.16 7.39
N SER A 410 5.11 5.63 8.19
CA SER A 410 3.86 6.22 7.71
C SER A 410 3.89 7.71 7.95
N LEU A 411 3.60 8.48 6.91
CA LEU A 411 3.48 9.93 6.95
C LEU A 411 2.01 10.32 6.74
N GLU A 412 1.54 11.23 7.58
CA GLU A 412 0.24 11.87 7.36
C GLU A 412 0.35 12.86 6.17
N PRO A 413 -0.50 12.76 5.14
CA PRO A 413 -0.29 13.47 3.87
C PRO A 413 -0.41 15.00 3.93
N ARG A 414 -1.00 15.58 4.98
CA ARG A 414 -1.29 17.02 5.12
C ARG A 414 -0.29 17.73 6.03
N THR A 415 0.08 17.11 7.12
CA THR A 415 0.93 17.65 8.20
C THR A 415 2.37 17.23 8.03
N GLY A 416 2.61 16.06 7.42
CA GLY A 416 3.94 15.46 7.38
C GLY A 416 4.37 14.84 8.70
N GLU A 417 3.45 14.63 9.65
CA GLU A 417 3.75 13.87 10.85
C GLU A 417 4.22 12.46 10.50
N VAL A 418 5.37 12.06 11.04
CA VAL A 418 6.04 10.79 10.72
C VAL A 418 5.90 9.81 11.88
N LEU A 419 5.17 8.73 11.64
CA LEU A 419 5.08 7.58 12.53
C LEU A 419 5.97 6.45 12.01
N GLU A 420 6.80 5.87 12.88
CA GLU A 420 7.49 4.61 12.56
C GLU A 420 6.52 3.47 12.85
N GLU A 421 6.04 2.77 11.82
CA GLU A 421 5.10 1.66 12.01
C GLU A 421 5.84 0.40 12.44
N ARG A 422 6.96 0.10 11.77
CA ARG A 422 7.75 -1.12 11.98
C ARG A 422 9.22 -0.87 11.64
N SER A 423 10.08 -1.61 12.32
CA SER A 423 11.47 -1.80 11.93
C SER A 423 11.62 -3.23 11.44
N LEU A 424 12.06 -3.40 10.20
CA LEU A 424 12.36 -4.70 9.60
C LEU A 424 13.82 -5.08 9.93
N SER A 425 14.07 -6.39 9.92
CA SER A 425 15.39 -6.97 10.18
C SER A 425 16.44 -6.43 9.21
N SER A 426 17.65 -6.15 9.71
CA SER A 426 18.74 -5.61 8.91
C SER A 426 19.15 -6.58 7.79
N PRO A 427 19.24 -6.11 6.52
CA PRO A 427 19.72 -6.95 5.42
C PRO A 427 21.11 -7.54 5.69
N VAL A 428 22.00 -6.76 6.29
CA VAL A 428 23.38 -7.17 6.57
C VAL A 428 23.42 -8.27 7.63
N GLU A 429 22.62 -8.14 8.69
CA GLU A 429 22.57 -9.13 9.77
C GLU A 429 21.93 -10.45 9.30
N VAL A 430 20.85 -10.36 8.50
CA VAL A 430 20.21 -11.53 7.90
C VAL A 430 21.19 -12.26 6.97
N LEU A 431 21.96 -11.52 6.15
CA LEU A 431 23.00 -12.11 5.30
C LEU A 431 24.08 -12.83 6.13
N ARG A 432 24.60 -12.20 7.19
CA ARG A 432 25.59 -12.82 8.08
C ARG A 432 25.04 -14.12 8.70
N LYS A 433 23.78 -14.12 9.15
CA LYS A 433 23.13 -15.34 9.67
C LYS A 433 22.98 -16.43 8.60
N ALA A 434 22.71 -16.04 7.35
CA ALA A 434 22.50 -16.95 6.22
C ALA A 434 23.79 -17.62 5.70
N LEU A 435 24.91 -16.90 5.77
CA LEU A 435 26.20 -17.35 5.25
C LEU A 435 27.12 -17.90 6.35
N GLY A 436 26.86 -17.60 7.62
CA GLY A 436 27.71 -18.05 8.73
C GLY A 436 29.05 -17.33 8.73
N SER A 437 30.15 -18.09 8.78
CA SER A 437 31.52 -17.57 8.89
C SER A 437 32.30 -17.75 7.59
N VAL A 438 31.78 -17.25 6.46
CA VAL A 438 32.51 -17.16 5.19
C VAL A 438 33.48 -15.97 5.25
N PRO A 439 34.80 -16.15 5.04
CA PRO A 439 35.81 -15.09 5.20
C PRO A 439 35.55 -13.80 4.40
N ALA A 440 34.87 -13.89 3.25
CA ALA A 440 34.58 -12.76 2.37
C ALA A 440 33.38 -11.88 2.79
N LEU A 441 32.65 -12.27 3.84
CA LEU A 441 31.43 -11.58 4.31
C LEU A 441 31.65 -10.11 4.68
N ASP A 442 32.79 -9.79 5.28
CA ASP A 442 33.08 -8.44 5.77
C ASP A 442 33.34 -7.43 4.65
N SER A 443 33.55 -7.92 3.42
CA SER A 443 33.77 -7.08 2.24
C SER A 443 32.50 -6.78 1.45
N LEU A 444 31.37 -7.39 1.80
CA LEU A 444 30.12 -7.25 1.08
C LEU A 444 29.42 -5.92 1.38
N GLU A 445 29.25 -5.10 0.36
CA GLU A 445 28.47 -3.87 0.43
C GLU A 445 27.06 -4.09 -0.09
N LEU A 446 26.07 -3.47 0.56
CA LEU A 446 24.69 -3.45 0.06
C LEU A 446 24.59 -2.56 -1.18
N LYS A 447 24.40 -3.17 -2.37
CA LYS A 447 24.25 -2.44 -3.64
C LYS A 447 22.81 -2.03 -3.90
N SER A 448 21.88 -2.94 -3.67
CA SER A 448 20.47 -2.71 -3.89
C SER A 448 19.65 -3.32 -2.75
N CYS A 449 18.56 -2.66 -2.41
CA CYS A 449 17.55 -3.16 -1.49
C CYS A 449 16.20 -2.75 -2.03
N ARG A 450 15.22 -3.65 -1.97
CA ARG A 450 13.83 -3.41 -2.34
C ARG A 450 12.92 -4.04 -1.32
N VAL A 451 11.80 -3.40 -1.06
CA VAL A 451 10.76 -3.92 -0.16
C VAL A 451 9.48 -4.09 -0.95
N THR A 452 8.86 -5.27 -0.85
CA THR A 452 7.56 -5.55 -1.45
C THR A 452 6.51 -5.64 -0.34
N ASN A 453 5.37 -4.98 -0.53
CA ASN A 453 4.28 -4.90 0.44
C ASN A 453 4.71 -4.44 1.84
N HIS A 454 5.77 -3.61 1.93
CA HIS A 454 6.33 -3.13 3.19
C HIS A 454 6.71 -4.24 4.19
N GLN A 455 7.04 -5.45 3.67
CA GLN A 455 7.32 -6.62 4.50
C GLN A 455 8.44 -7.49 3.92
N ILE A 456 8.39 -7.84 2.64
CA ILE A 456 9.37 -8.76 2.04
C ILE A 456 10.55 -7.95 1.54
N VAL A 457 11.73 -8.21 2.10
CA VAL A 457 12.96 -7.50 1.76
C VAL A 457 13.78 -8.34 0.81
N ARG A 458 14.18 -7.75 -0.31
CA ARG A 458 15.16 -8.31 -1.24
C ARG A 458 16.38 -7.40 -1.24
N ALA A 459 17.54 -7.96 -0.88
CA ALA A 459 18.80 -7.25 -0.79
C ALA A 459 19.86 -7.93 -1.65
N GLU A 460 20.67 -7.13 -2.33
CA GLU A 460 21.76 -7.57 -3.20
C GLU A 460 23.07 -6.94 -2.70
N PHE A 461 24.07 -7.80 -2.53
CA PHE A 461 25.36 -7.48 -1.99
C PHE A 461 26.46 -7.85 -2.98
N GLU A 462 27.51 -7.04 -3.02
CA GLU A 462 28.67 -7.26 -3.87
C GLU A 462 29.94 -6.74 -3.18
N GLY A 463 31.03 -7.51 -3.27
CA GLY A 463 32.33 -7.16 -2.71
C GLY A 463 33.37 -8.23 -3.02
N ARG A 464 34.64 -7.87 -3.23
CA ARG A 464 35.79 -8.78 -3.47
C ARG A 464 35.46 -10.08 -4.26
N GLY A 465 34.78 -9.98 -5.40
CA GLY A 465 34.46 -11.14 -6.23
C GLY A 465 33.38 -12.09 -5.67
N ILE A 466 32.62 -11.68 -4.65
CA ILE A 466 31.41 -12.38 -4.19
C ILE A 466 30.17 -11.51 -4.45
N LYS A 467 29.13 -12.16 -4.98
CA LYS A 467 27.78 -11.60 -5.16
C LYS A 467 26.81 -12.44 -4.36
N ALA A 468 26.00 -11.80 -3.55
CA ALA A 468 24.97 -12.47 -2.77
C ALA A 468 23.64 -11.74 -2.92
N SER A 469 22.56 -12.50 -3.08
CA SER A 469 21.20 -11.98 -2.99
C SER A 469 20.41 -12.78 -1.95
N ILE A 470 19.66 -12.05 -1.14
CA ILE A 470 18.78 -12.64 -0.14
C ILE A 470 17.39 -12.03 -0.26
N THR A 471 16.38 -12.88 -0.15
CA THR A 471 14.97 -12.50 0.00
C THR A 471 14.48 -13.07 1.32
N TYR A 472 13.89 -12.23 2.17
CA TYR A 472 13.48 -12.64 3.50
C TYR A 472 12.22 -11.89 3.97
N ASP A 473 11.50 -12.47 4.93
CA ASP A 473 10.44 -11.78 5.65
C ASP A 473 11.08 -10.77 6.61
N GLY A 474 10.82 -9.47 6.40
CA GLY A 474 11.41 -8.40 7.19
C GLY A 474 10.99 -8.41 8.66
N SER A 475 9.83 -8.96 9.00
CA SER A 475 9.33 -9.00 10.38
C SER A 475 10.00 -10.10 11.19
N SER A 476 10.19 -11.30 10.62
CA SER A 476 10.79 -12.45 11.31
C SER A 476 12.30 -12.61 11.05
N GLY A 477 12.80 -12.04 9.96
CA GLY A 477 14.15 -12.31 9.45
C GLY A 477 14.29 -13.71 8.82
N GLU A 478 13.18 -14.40 8.56
CA GLU A 478 13.18 -15.73 7.93
C GLU A 478 13.54 -15.64 6.45
N ILE A 479 14.55 -16.40 6.04
CA ILE A 479 15.07 -16.39 4.67
C ILE A 479 14.13 -17.22 3.79
N ILE A 480 13.63 -16.59 2.74
CA ILE A 480 12.78 -17.21 1.70
C ILE A 480 13.65 -17.74 0.57
N GLU A 481 14.62 -16.94 0.14
CA GLU A 481 15.52 -17.28 -0.95
C GLU A 481 16.92 -16.72 -0.66
N LYS A 482 17.96 -17.49 -1.00
CA LYS A 482 19.36 -17.10 -0.89
C LYS A 482 20.09 -17.60 -2.14
N ASN A 483 20.85 -16.71 -2.77
CA ASN A 483 21.77 -17.06 -3.84
C ASN A 483 23.13 -16.43 -3.56
N VAL A 484 24.20 -17.23 -3.69
CA VAL A 484 25.59 -16.77 -3.51
C VAL A 484 26.39 -17.24 -4.70
N THR A 485 27.24 -16.37 -5.22
CA THR A 485 28.13 -16.70 -6.32
C THR A 485 29.47 -16.02 -6.10
N ILE A 486 30.54 -16.80 -6.16
CA ILE A 486 31.91 -16.30 -6.14
C ILE A 486 32.53 -16.31 -7.54
N GLU A 487 33.45 -15.40 -7.76
CA GLU A 487 34.27 -15.30 -8.96
C GLU A 487 35.55 -16.15 -8.82
N ARG A 488 36.18 -16.42 -9.96
CA ARG A 488 37.37 -17.29 -10.07
C ARG A 488 38.49 -16.88 -9.12
N ASP A 489 38.78 -15.59 -9.03
CA ASP A 489 39.91 -15.09 -8.24
C ASP A 489 39.70 -15.33 -6.75
N LEU A 490 38.47 -15.11 -6.26
CA LEU A 490 38.10 -15.41 -4.87
C LEU A 490 38.13 -16.92 -4.59
N ALA A 491 37.73 -17.76 -5.54
CA ALA A 491 37.83 -19.21 -5.39
C ALA A 491 39.29 -19.67 -5.22
N VAL A 492 40.23 -19.06 -5.95
CA VAL A 492 41.67 -19.31 -5.82
C VAL A 492 42.19 -18.80 -4.47
N GLU A 493 41.78 -17.61 -4.04
CA GLU A 493 42.15 -17.05 -2.74
C GLU A 493 41.74 -17.98 -1.59
N LEU A 494 40.47 -18.40 -1.56
CA LEU A 494 39.95 -19.33 -0.54
C LEU A 494 40.73 -20.66 -0.53
N ALA A 495 41.11 -21.18 -1.71
CA ALA A 495 41.90 -22.39 -1.81
C ALA A 495 43.33 -22.21 -1.24
N LEU A 496 43.97 -21.07 -1.51
CA LEU A 496 45.32 -20.76 -1.02
C LEU A 496 45.34 -20.44 0.48
N GLU A 497 44.27 -19.85 1.03
CA GLU A 497 44.12 -19.67 2.48
C GLU A 497 44.08 -21.01 3.23
N ARG A 498 43.39 -22.02 2.67
CA ARG A 498 43.31 -23.36 3.27
C ARG A 498 44.59 -24.17 3.10
N TYR A 499 45.38 -23.93 2.05
CA TYR A 499 46.65 -24.60 1.78
C TYR A 499 47.81 -23.60 1.69
N PRO A 500 48.23 -23.00 2.83
CA PRO A 500 49.35 -22.07 2.85
C PRO A 500 50.62 -22.71 2.25
N GLY A 501 51.34 -21.95 1.43
CA GLY A 501 52.59 -22.39 0.78
C GLY A 501 52.41 -23.18 -0.52
N PHE A 502 51.17 -23.43 -0.95
CA PHE A 502 50.87 -23.92 -2.29
C PHE A 502 50.70 -22.77 -3.29
N LYS A 503 50.74 -23.09 -4.59
CA LYS A 503 50.44 -22.18 -5.71
C LYS A 503 49.40 -22.83 -6.63
N ALA A 504 48.46 -22.04 -7.13
CA ALA A 504 47.50 -22.53 -8.12
C ALA A 504 48.19 -22.67 -9.49
N VAL A 505 48.18 -23.87 -10.05
CA VAL A 505 48.77 -24.17 -11.38
C VAL A 505 47.72 -24.38 -12.45
N PHE A 506 46.49 -24.75 -12.06
CA PHE A 506 45.38 -24.95 -12.98
C PHE A 506 44.07 -24.61 -12.30
N VAL A 507 43.18 -23.93 -13.02
CA VAL A 507 41.84 -23.55 -12.54
C VAL A 507 40.87 -23.66 -13.72
N GLU A 508 39.84 -24.47 -13.56
CA GLU A 508 38.78 -24.71 -14.54
C GLU A 508 37.42 -24.39 -13.91
N GLU A 509 36.57 -23.67 -14.65
CA GLU A 509 35.21 -23.34 -14.21
C GLU A 509 34.20 -24.33 -14.79
N SER A 510 33.28 -24.79 -13.96
CA SER A 510 32.17 -25.68 -14.33
C SER A 510 30.84 -25.16 -13.78
N GLY A 511 29.74 -25.89 -14.07
CA GLY A 511 28.43 -25.62 -13.47
C GLY A 511 28.43 -25.77 -11.94
N GLU A 512 29.24 -26.70 -11.41
CA GLU A 512 29.30 -27.02 -9.99
C GLU A 512 30.21 -26.05 -9.20
N GLY A 513 31.15 -25.36 -9.87
CA GLY A 513 32.07 -24.42 -9.24
C GLY A 513 33.40 -24.28 -9.99
N PHE A 514 34.51 -24.34 -9.25
CA PHE A 514 35.86 -24.18 -9.75
C PHE A 514 36.71 -25.38 -9.34
N SER A 515 37.22 -26.13 -10.32
CA SER A 515 38.21 -27.18 -10.12
C SER A 515 39.60 -26.56 -10.10
N ILE A 516 40.26 -26.58 -8.95
CA ILE A 516 41.54 -25.92 -8.70
C ILE A 516 42.61 -26.97 -8.41
N THR A 517 43.71 -26.95 -9.15
CA THR A 517 44.91 -27.73 -8.83
C THR A 517 45.96 -26.82 -8.21
N LEU A 518 46.33 -27.14 -6.98
CA LEU A 518 47.36 -26.49 -6.21
C LEU A 518 48.62 -27.36 -6.18
N GLU A 519 49.79 -26.76 -6.31
CA GLU A 519 51.09 -27.44 -6.18
C GLU A 519 52.01 -26.70 -5.22
N ASN A 520 52.81 -27.46 -4.47
CA ASN A 520 54.00 -26.95 -3.80
C ASN A 520 55.24 -27.74 -4.30
N GLU A 521 56.35 -27.63 -3.58
CA GLU A 521 57.59 -28.33 -3.95
C GLU A 521 57.45 -29.86 -3.96
N ARG A 522 56.54 -30.42 -3.15
CA ARG A 522 56.41 -31.87 -2.94
C ARG A 522 55.10 -32.47 -3.43
N GLN A 523 54.00 -31.74 -3.35
CA GLN A 523 52.64 -32.27 -3.46
C GLN A 523 51.78 -31.47 -4.43
N VAL A 524 50.79 -32.17 -4.97
CA VAL A 524 49.69 -31.66 -5.77
C VAL A 524 48.39 -31.95 -5.02
N VAL A 525 47.52 -30.95 -4.91
CA VAL A 525 46.19 -31.06 -4.31
C VAL A 525 45.18 -30.60 -5.34
N ARG A 526 44.12 -31.39 -5.57
CA ARG A 526 42.98 -31.03 -6.41
C ARG A 526 41.78 -30.73 -5.53
N LEU A 527 41.18 -29.57 -5.75
CA LEU A 527 40.08 -29.03 -4.98
C LEU A 527 38.91 -28.73 -5.90
N LEU A 528 37.70 -28.91 -5.38
CA LEU A 528 36.49 -28.32 -5.94
C LEU A 528 36.04 -27.21 -4.99
N VAL A 529 35.96 -25.99 -5.52
CA VAL A 529 35.38 -24.84 -4.81
C VAL A 529 34.01 -24.57 -5.40
N SER A 530 32.93 -24.78 -4.64
CA SER A 530 31.58 -24.54 -5.15
C SER A 530 31.36 -23.06 -5.46
N ARG A 531 30.32 -22.73 -6.25
CA ARG A 531 29.93 -21.33 -6.48
C ARG A 531 29.55 -20.57 -5.21
N GLU A 532 29.24 -21.27 -4.12
CA GLU A 532 28.96 -20.67 -2.81
C GLU A 532 30.23 -20.50 -1.94
N GLY A 533 31.39 -20.99 -2.39
CA GLY A 533 32.66 -20.92 -1.66
C GLY A 533 32.94 -22.11 -0.74
N ASN A 534 32.21 -23.21 -0.85
CA ASN A 534 32.51 -24.43 -0.10
C ASN A 534 33.70 -25.16 -0.75
N LEU A 535 34.69 -25.57 0.05
CA LEU A 535 35.91 -26.24 -0.39
C LEU A 535 35.88 -27.74 -0.10
N GLU A 536 36.00 -28.55 -1.14
CA GLU A 536 36.15 -30.00 -1.07
C GLU A 536 37.49 -30.45 -1.67
N GLU A 537 38.25 -31.27 -0.93
CA GLU A 537 39.47 -31.89 -1.46
C GLU A 537 39.10 -33.15 -2.24
N MET A 538 39.29 -33.10 -3.55
CA MET A 538 38.99 -34.21 -4.45
C MET A 538 40.12 -35.24 -4.46
N ASP A 539 41.37 -34.75 -4.45
CA ASP A 539 42.54 -35.62 -4.53
C ASP A 539 43.80 -34.95 -3.96
N ARG A 540 44.75 -35.77 -3.52
CA ARG A 540 46.08 -35.36 -3.05
C ARG A 540 47.11 -36.42 -3.39
N PHE A 541 48.23 -35.99 -3.99
CA PHE A 541 49.34 -36.87 -4.34
C PHE A 541 50.69 -36.14 -4.37
N VAL A 542 51.79 -36.88 -4.27
CA VAL A 542 53.17 -36.40 -4.43
C VAL A 542 53.42 -36.08 -5.90
N LYS A 543 54.14 -34.97 -6.15
CA LYS A 543 54.46 -34.49 -7.50
C LYS A 543 55.34 -35.48 -8.25
N GLY A 544 55.10 -35.66 -9.55
CA GLY A 544 55.82 -36.65 -10.37
C GLY A 544 57.34 -36.48 -10.36
N SER A 545 57.84 -35.25 -10.37
CA SER A 545 59.29 -34.98 -10.26
C SER A 545 59.90 -35.47 -8.95
N VAL A 546 59.17 -35.36 -7.84
CA VAL A 546 59.63 -35.85 -6.53
C VAL A 546 59.54 -37.38 -6.46
N VAL A 547 58.54 -37.97 -7.11
CA VAL A 547 58.44 -39.43 -7.22
C VAL A 547 59.60 -39.99 -8.03
N GLU A 548 59.97 -39.33 -9.12
CA GLU A 548 61.13 -39.68 -9.94
C GLU A 548 62.44 -39.58 -9.14
N GLU A 549 62.63 -38.52 -8.34
CA GLU A 549 63.78 -38.39 -7.44
C GLU A 549 63.84 -39.54 -6.41
N ILE A 550 62.72 -39.84 -5.74
CA ILE A 550 62.62 -40.95 -4.77
C ILE A 550 62.91 -42.29 -5.45
N ALA A 551 62.38 -42.50 -6.66
CA ALA A 551 62.60 -43.72 -7.42
C ALA A 551 64.07 -43.88 -7.81
N LEU A 552 64.69 -42.84 -8.37
CA LEU A 552 66.09 -42.86 -8.77
C LEU A 552 67.03 -43.09 -7.58
N GLU A 553 66.76 -42.45 -6.43
CA GLU A 553 67.51 -42.68 -5.20
C GLU A 553 67.42 -44.15 -4.77
N ARG A 554 66.21 -44.74 -4.82
CA ARG A 554 66.02 -46.14 -4.43
C ARG A 554 66.61 -47.14 -5.43
N ILE A 555 66.55 -46.84 -6.73
CA ILE A 555 67.06 -47.72 -7.78
C ILE A 555 68.60 -47.73 -7.78
N ALA A 556 69.24 -46.62 -7.42
CA ALA A 556 70.69 -46.50 -7.37
C ALA A 556 71.38 -47.55 -6.48
N ASP A 557 70.65 -48.11 -5.51
CA ASP A 557 71.12 -49.23 -4.66
C ASP A 557 71.47 -50.50 -5.46
N VAL A 558 70.84 -50.70 -6.63
CA VAL A 558 70.96 -51.94 -7.44
C VAL A 558 71.42 -51.69 -8.88
N GLU A 559 71.24 -50.47 -9.38
CA GLU A 559 71.63 -50.06 -10.74
C GLU A 559 72.50 -48.79 -10.71
N PRO A 560 73.74 -48.82 -11.21
CA PRO A 560 74.61 -47.65 -11.20
C PRO A 560 74.14 -46.50 -12.11
N ASN A 561 73.43 -46.79 -13.19
CA ASN A 561 72.94 -45.78 -14.14
C ASN A 561 71.47 -46.02 -14.50
N PRO A 562 70.52 -45.71 -13.60
CA PRO A 562 69.11 -45.95 -13.85
C PRO A 562 68.46 -44.85 -14.69
N SER A 563 67.46 -45.25 -15.47
CA SER A 563 66.57 -44.39 -16.25
C SER A 563 65.13 -44.74 -15.94
N VAL A 564 64.29 -43.74 -15.66
CA VAL A 564 62.84 -43.92 -15.51
C VAL A 564 62.20 -43.83 -16.89
N GLU A 565 61.59 -44.92 -17.34
CA GLU A 565 60.96 -45.01 -18.67
C GLU A 565 59.45 -44.71 -18.61
N GLY A 566 58.83 -44.93 -17.44
CA GLY A 566 57.39 -44.74 -17.26
C GLY A 566 57.06 -44.28 -15.85
N LEU A 567 56.20 -43.25 -15.77
CA LEU A 567 55.65 -42.75 -14.52
C LEU A 567 54.13 -42.63 -14.65
N ARG A 568 53.38 -43.45 -13.91
CA ARG A 568 51.91 -43.49 -13.97
C ARG A 568 51.29 -43.40 -12.59
N LEU A 569 50.37 -42.46 -12.40
CA LEU A 569 49.54 -42.40 -11.19
C LEU A 569 48.25 -43.20 -11.41
N SER A 570 48.10 -44.31 -10.69
CA SER A 570 46.88 -45.11 -10.58
C SER A 570 46.28 -44.94 -9.17
N ASP A 571 46.29 -45.99 -8.35
CA ASP A 571 46.04 -45.92 -6.91
C ASP A 571 47.27 -45.37 -6.18
N HIS A 572 48.45 -45.80 -6.63
CA HIS A 572 49.77 -45.34 -6.20
C HIS A 572 50.58 -44.94 -7.44
N TRP A 573 51.77 -44.38 -7.23
CA TRP A 573 52.68 -44.11 -8.33
C TRP A 573 53.36 -45.40 -8.75
N GLU A 574 53.15 -45.81 -10.00
CA GLU A 574 53.85 -46.91 -10.66
C GLU A 574 54.99 -46.33 -11.48
N VAL A 575 56.21 -46.76 -11.16
CA VAL A 575 57.44 -46.33 -11.82
C VAL A 575 58.05 -47.52 -12.54
N GLU A 576 58.27 -47.41 -13.84
CA GLU A 576 59.01 -48.40 -14.63
C GLU A 576 60.40 -47.85 -14.91
N PHE A 577 61.43 -48.65 -14.64
CA PHE A 577 62.81 -48.23 -14.87
C PHE A 577 63.60 -49.26 -15.66
N THR A 578 64.61 -48.77 -16.35
CA THR A 578 65.62 -49.59 -17.04
C THR A 578 67.01 -49.08 -16.70
N GLY A 579 68.01 -49.93 -16.87
CA GLY A 579 69.37 -49.65 -16.48
C GLY A 579 70.38 -50.47 -17.26
N SER A 580 71.66 -50.29 -16.93
CA SER A 580 72.76 -51.01 -17.55
C SER A 580 72.90 -52.46 -17.09
N LYS A 581 72.28 -52.82 -15.97
CA LYS A 581 72.28 -54.17 -15.37
C LYS A 581 70.89 -54.69 -15.07
N THR A 582 69.97 -53.83 -14.66
CA THR A 582 68.65 -54.24 -14.18
C THR A 582 67.53 -53.42 -14.80
N PHE A 583 66.34 -54.01 -14.84
CA PHE A 583 65.08 -53.35 -15.18
C PHE A 583 64.01 -53.79 -14.19
N GLY A 584 62.97 -53.00 -14.01
CA GLY A 584 61.96 -53.35 -13.02
C GLY A 584 60.89 -52.29 -12.80
N LYS A 585 60.15 -52.46 -11.70
CA LYS A 585 59.06 -51.56 -11.32
C LYS A 585 59.12 -51.23 -9.83
N LEU A 586 58.72 -50.01 -9.50
CA LEU A 586 58.52 -49.54 -8.14
C LEU A 586 57.08 -49.05 -7.98
N VAL A 587 56.49 -49.32 -6.82
CA VAL A 587 55.22 -48.71 -6.42
C VAL A 587 55.48 -47.76 -5.26
N ILE A 588 55.18 -46.48 -5.44
CA ILE A 588 55.42 -45.42 -4.47
C ILE A 588 54.07 -44.88 -3.97
N HIS A 589 53.88 -44.86 -2.66
CA HIS A 589 52.63 -44.44 -2.04
C HIS A 589 52.25 -43.01 -2.41
N ARG A 590 51.05 -42.84 -2.97
CA ARG A 590 50.62 -41.58 -3.61
C ARG A 590 50.76 -40.34 -2.72
N LYS A 591 50.52 -40.44 -1.40
CA LYS A 591 50.48 -39.26 -0.49
C LYS A 591 51.79 -39.03 0.26
N THR A 592 52.44 -40.11 0.70
CA THR A 592 53.62 -40.04 1.58
C THR A 592 54.93 -40.05 0.79
N GLY A 593 54.94 -40.67 -0.40
CA GLY A 593 56.16 -40.90 -1.17
C GLY A 593 56.96 -42.10 -0.67
N GLU A 594 56.40 -42.95 0.19
CA GLU A 594 57.07 -44.16 0.65
C GLU A 594 57.07 -45.25 -0.43
N VAL A 595 58.19 -45.94 -0.61
CA VAL A 595 58.28 -47.08 -1.53
C VAL A 595 57.56 -48.27 -0.90
N LEU A 596 56.49 -48.74 -1.54
CA LEU A 596 55.66 -49.85 -1.10
C LEU A 596 56.15 -51.20 -1.63
N SER A 597 56.55 -51.23 -2.90
CA SER A 597 57.16 -52.40 -3.52
C SER A 597 58.29 -51.98 -4.45
N PHE A 598 59.28 -52.85 -4.57
CA PHE A 598 60.42 -52.68 -5.46
C PHE A 598 60.82 -54.05 -6.01
N GLU A 599 60.55 -54.25 -7.30
CA GLU A 599 60.82 -55.51 -8.00
C GLU A 599 61.73 -55.21 -9.19
N TYR A 600 62.80 -55.99 -9.33
CA TYR A 600 63.77 -55.81 -10.41
C TYR A 600 64.35 -57.15 -10.86
N GLN A 601 64.80 -57.18 -12.11
CA GLN A 601 65.47 -58.33 -12.72
C GLN A 601 66.70 -57.87 -13.50
N TYR A 602 67.73 -58.71 -13.55
CA TYR A 602 68.93 -58.49 -14.35
C TYR A 602 68.61 -58.64 -15.83
N ILE A 603 69.12 -57.71 -16.66
CA ILE A 603 69.01 -57.77 -18.12
C ILE A 603 69.94 -58.86 -18.69
N GLU A 604 69.59 -59.37 -19.87
CA GLU A 604 70.35 -60.43 -20.54
C GLU A 604 71.84 -60.11 -20.72
N SER A 605 72.18 -58.86 -21.04
CA SER A 605 73.58 -58.45 -21.24
C SER A 605 74.39 -58.44 -19.95
N ALA A 606 73.76 -58.24 -18.80
CA ALA A 606 74.41 -58.31 -17.49
C ALA A 606 74.65 -59.76 -17.08
N ILE A 607 73.67 -60.64 -17.33
CA ILE A 607 73.81 -62.10 -17.16
C ILE A 607 74.92 -62.64 -18.06
N ALA A 608 74.97 -62.19 -19.32
CA ALA A 608 76.03 -62.55 -20.26
C ALA A 608 77.42 -62.19 -19.75
N LYS A 609 77.62 -60.95 -19.28
CA LYS A 609 78.90 -60.52 -18.70
C LYS A 609 79.26 -61.30 -17.43
N ALA A 610 78.28 -61.58 -16.56
CA ALA A 610 78.50 -62.38 -15.36
C ALA A 610 78.96 -63.80 -15.71
N PHE A 611 78.37 -64.39 -16.76
CA PHE A 611 78.74 -65.71 -17.27
C PHE A 611 80.11 -65.74 -17.94
N GLU A 612 80.43 -64.76 -18.80
CA GLU A 612 81.76 -64.62 -19.40
C GLU A 612 82.85 -64.56 -18.32
N ARG A 613 82.63 -63.74 -17.27
CA ARG A 613 83.53 -63.66 -16.12
C ARG A 613 83.62 -64.99 -15.38
N PHE A 614 82.49 -65.64 -15.10
CA PHE A 614 82.46 -66.95 -14.44
C PHE A 614 83.29 -67.99 -15.21
N VAL A 615 83.14 -68.05 -16.54
CA VAL A 615 83.90 -69.00 -17.37
C VAL A 615 85.39 -68.65 -17.38
N GLY A 616 85.73 -67.37 -17.50
CA GLY A 616 87.11 -66.89 -17.44
C GLY A 616 87.80 -67.23 -16.11
N GLU A 617 87.13 -66.99 -14.98
CA GLU A 617 87.68 -67.22 -13.64
C GLU A 617 87.78 -68.70 -13.27
N ASN A 618 86.77 -69.52 -13.59
CA ASN A 618 86.70 -70.92 -13.16
C ASN A 618 87.33 -71.90 -14.15
N TYR A 619 87.30 -71.59 -15.45
CA TYR A 619 87.81 -72.48 -16.49
C TYR A 619 88.98 -71.89 -17.27
N GLY A 620 89.33 -70.61 -17.08
CA GLY A 620 90.42 -69.96 -17.81
C GLY A 620 90.21 -69.98 -19.32
N ASP A 621 88.96 -69.81 -19.78
CA ASP A 621 88.57 -69.79 -21.20
C ASP A 621 87.77 -68.53 -21.50
N SER A 622 87.79 -68.08 -22.76
CA SER A 622 86.97 -66.97 -23.25
C SER A 622 85.84 -67.54 -24.10
N VAL A 623 84.60 -67.09 -23.86
CA VAL A 623 83.41 -67.62 -24.54
C VAL A 623 82.77 -66.57 -25.43
N SER A 624 82.25 -67.01 -26.58
CA SER A 624 81.26 -66.27 -27.35
C SER A 624 79.87 -66.74 -26.94
N ILE A 625 79.02 -65.82 -26.49
CA ILE A 625 77.64 -66.13 -26.13
C ILE A 625 76.84 -66.48 -27.38
N GLU A 626 76.16 -67.63 -27.35
CA GLU A 626 75.31 -68.08 -28.46
C GLU A 626 73.88 -67.61 -28.25
N TRP A 627 73.36 -67.76 -27.03
CA TRP A 627 72.04 -67.27 -26.66
C TRP A 627 71.96 -67.04 -25.15
N VAL A 628 71.10 -66.09 -24.79
CA VAL A 628 70.57 -65.90 -23.44
C VAL A 628 69.07 -66.06 -23.56
N ALA A 629 68.46 -66.90 -22.74
CA ALA A 629 67.02 -67.11 -22.71
C ALA A 629 66.50 -66.70 -21.33
N HIS A 630 65.83 -65.55 -21.29
CA HIS A 630 65.31 -64.95 -20.07
C HIS A 630 63.89 -65.44 -19.79
N ASN A 631 63.68 -66.17 -18.69
CA ASN A 631 62.37 -66.56 -18.21
C ASN A 631 61.94 -65.62 -17.07
N ILE A 632 61.21 -64.57 -17.45
CA ILE A 632 60.79 -63.49 -16.56
C ILE A 632 59.84 -64.00 -15.46
N GLU A 633 58.95 -64.95 -15.79
CA GLU A 633 57.95 -65.49 -14.86
C GLU A 633 58.57 -66.40 -13.79
N GLU A 634 59.50 -67.28 -14.19
CA GLU A 634 60.16 -68.21 -13.28
C GLU A 634 61.42 -67.63 -12.61
N GLY A 635 61.81 -66.40 -12.94
CA GLY A 635 62.90 -65.67 -12.28
C GLY A 635 64.30 -66.21 -12.55
N TYR A 636 64.54 -66.77 -13.74
CA TYR A 636 65.87 -67.24 -14.14
C TYR A 636 66.21 -66.96 -15.60
N ALA A 637 67.50 -66.94 -15.92
CA ALA A 637 68.01 -66.86 -17.27
C ALA A 637 68.95 -68.03 -17.52
N SER A 638 68.71 -68.77 -18.60
CA SER A 638 69.64 -69.77 -19.09
C SER A 638 70.56 -69.13 -20.12
N ILE A 639 71.83 -69.52 -20.13
CA ILE A 639 72.82 -69.00 -21.06
C ILE A 639 73.72 -70.12 -21.58
N LYS A 640 74.05 -70.03 -22.88
CA LYS A 640 75.01 -70.90 -23.56
C LYS A 640 76.11 -70.06 -24.17
N GLY A 641 77.36 -70.46 -23.93
CA GLY A 641 78.52 -69.89 -24.59
C GLY A 641 79.49 -70.95 -25.08
N VAL A 642 80.20 -70.65 -26.16
CA VAL A 642 81.19 -71.54 -26.77
C VAL A 642 82.57 -70.91 -26.67
N GLY A 643 83.50 -71.63 -26.04
CA GLY A 643 84.90 -71.23 -25.90
C GLY A 643 85.86 -72.19 -26.59
N GLY A 644 87.17 -71.95 -26.44
CA GLY A 644 88.20 -72.79 -27.05
C GLY A 644 88.30 -74.19 -26.43
N LYS A 645 87.88 -74.35 -25.17
CA LYS A 645 87.95 -75.61 -24.42
C LYS A 645 86.66 -76.43 -24.51
N GLY A 646 85.53 -75.82 -24.87
CA GLY A 646 84.24 -76.51 -25.00
C GLY A 646 83.02 -75.57 -24.96
N THR A 647 81.85 -76.16 -24.75
CA THR A 647 80.58 -75.46 -24.60
C THR A 647 80.20 -75.39 -23.12
N TYR A 648 79.76 -74.21 -22.70
CA TYR A 648 79.41 -73.89 -21.33
C TYR A 648 77.93 -73.55 -21.26
N PHE A 649 77.26 -74.04 -20.23
CA PHE A 649 75.87 -73.74 -19.92
C PHE A 649 75.79 -73.24 -18.49
N ALA A 650 74.92 -72.27 -18.26
CA ALA A 650 74.62 -71.81 -16.92
C ALA A 650 73.15 -71.38 -16.80
N LYS A 651 72.64 -71.47 -15.58
CA LYS A 651 71.35 -70.94 -15.16
C LYS A 651 71.60 -69.92 -14.07
N PHE A 652 71.16 -68.69 -14.28
CA PHE A 652 71.28 -67.59 -13.33
C PHE A 652 69.91 -67.25 -12.73
N ASN A 653 69.87 -66.91 -11.46
CA ASN A 653 68.71 -66.27 -10.85
C ASN A 653 68.63 -64.82 -11.35
N THR A 654 67.53 -64.44 -12.00
CA THR A 654 67.41 -63.08 -12.57
C THR A 654 67.09 -62.03 -11.52
N LEU A 655 66.72 -62.41 -10.30
CA LEU A 655 66.50 -61.48 -9.18
C LEU A 655 67.79 -61.14 -8.43
N THR A 656 68.67 -62.13 -8.24
CA THR A 656 69.93 -61.94 -7.48
C THR A 656 71.17 -61.80 -8.38
N GLY A 657 71.10 -62.25 -9.63
CA GLY A 657 72.25 -62.34 -10.54
C GLY A 657 73.20 -63.49 -10.18
N GLU A 658 72.82 -64.36 -9.25
CA GLU A 658 73.64 -65.48 -8.79
C GLU A 658 73.53 -66.67 -9.74
N LEU A 659 74.63 -67.40 -9.89
CA LEU A 659 74.66 -68.65 -10.61
C LEU A 659 73.94 -69.73 -9.80
N LEU A 660 72.90 -70.32 -10.37
CA LEU A 660 72.13 -71.42 -9.78
C LEU A 660 72.71 -72.78 -10.16
N GLU A 661 73.05 -72.94 -11.44
CA GLU A 661 73.50 -74.21 -11.99
C GLU A 661 74.44 -73.95 -13.17
N HIS A 662 75.42 -74.83 -13.39
CA HIS A 662 76.28 -74.79 -14.55
C HIS A 662 76.71 -76.18 -15.02
N ASP A 663 76.96 -76.32 -16.30
CA ASP A 663 77.46 -77.54 -16.93
C ASP A 663 78.52 -77.19 -17.99
N PHE A 664 79.51 -78.07 -18.16
CA PHE A 664 80.58 -77.92 -19.14
C PHE A 664 80.72 -79.19 -19.99
N VAL A 665 80.83 -78.99 -21.31
CA VAL A 665 81.02 -80.06 -22.29
C VAL A 665 82.30 -79.78 -23.10
N PRO A 666 83.36 -80.60 -22.99
CA PRO A 666 84.63 -80.34 -23.68
C PRO A 666 84.54 -80.47 -25.20
N ALA A 667 85.33 -79.68 -25.93
CA ALA A 667 85.30 -79.58 -27.39
C ALA A 667 85.67 -80.88 -28.14
N GLY A 668 86.36 -81.82 -27.48
CA GLY A 668 86.80 -83.10 -28.06
C GLY A 668 86.55 -84.29 -27.13
N GLY A 669 86.30 -85.47 -27.72
CA GLY A 669 86.03 -86.74 -27.02
C GLY A 669 84.96 -87.59 -27.72
N LEU A 670 85.02 -88.93 -27.55
CA LEU A 670 84.10 -89.88 -28.21
C LEU A 670 82.63 -89.71 -27.78
N THR A 671 82.37 -89.14 -26.58
CA THR A 671 81.03 -88.95 -26.01
C THR A 671 80.54 -87.50 -25.96
N SER A 672 81.36 -86.53 -26.39
CA SER A 672 81.05 -85.10 -26.23
C SER A 672 79.82 -84.64 -27.02
N LYS A 673 79.58 -85.21 -28.22
CA LYS A 673 78.38 -84.87 -29.03
C LYS A 673 77.06 -85.33 -28.39
N LEU A 674 77.05 -86.52 -27.78
CA LEU A 674 75.87 -87.06 -27.08
C LEU A 674 75.61 -86.29 -25.78
N ARG A 675 76.67 -85.96 -25.04
CA ARG A 675 76.57 -85.17 -23.80
C ARG A 675 76.12 -83.74 -24.07
N LEU A 676 76.57 -83.13 -25.18
CA LEU A 676 76.13 -81.80 -25.60
C LEU A 676 74.61 -81.75 -25.78
N ALA A 677 74.03 -82.71 -26.52
CA ALA A 677 72.58 -82.77 -26.76
C ALA A 677 71.77 -82.99 -25.46
N GLN A 678 72.31 -83.77 -24.51
CA GLN A 678 71.65 -84.00 -23.21
C GLN A 678 71.66 -82.75 -22.32
N VAL A 679 72.80 -82.04 -22.26
CA VAL A 679 72.92 -80.81 -21.46
C VAL A 679 72.11 -79.68 -22.10
N GLU A 680 72.14 -79.53 -23.42
CA GLU A 680 71.38 -78.49 -24.11
C GLU A 680 69.86 -78.60 -23.84
N GLY A 681 69.31 -79.82 -23.83
CA GLY A 681 67.90 -80.05 -23.47
C GLY A 681 67.52 -79.72 -22.02
N LYS A 682 68.49 -79.61 -21.10
CA LYS A 682 68.29 -79.22 -19.69
C LYS A 682 68.22 -77.70 -19.51
N TYR A 683 68.94 -76.93 -20.32
CA TYR A 683 69.03 -75.46 -20.20
C TYR A 683 68.16 -74.71 -21.20
N THR A 684 67.66 -75.38 -22.26
CA THR A 684 66.72 -74.77 -23.19
C THR A 684 65.39 -74.50 -22.47
N VAL A 685 65.02 -73.23 -22.36
CA VAL A 685 63.72 -72.81 -21.81
C VAL A 685 62.62 -73.29 -22.76
N LYS A 686 61.53 -73.85 -22.23
CA LYS A 686 60.38 -74.29 -23.03
C LYS A 686 59.43 -73.15 -23.33
#